data_AF-A0A8J7ZE19-F1
#
_entry.id   AF-A0A8J7ZE19-F1
#
_cell.length_a   1.000
_cell.length_b   1.000
_cell.length_c   1.000
_cell.angle_alpha   90.00
_cell.angle_beta   90.00
_cell.angle_gamma   90.00
#
_symmetry.space_group_name_H-M   'P 1'
#
loop_
_entity.id
_entity.type
_entity.pdbx_description
1 polymer ?
#
loop_
_entity_poly.entity_id
_entity_poly.type
_entity_poly.pdbx_seq_one_letter_code
_entity_poly.pdbx_strand_id
1 'polypeptide(L)'
;MRNFFKVVCVTLCRYLSFWGISMNKKKIYSCIALSFILLCLIFFSDSNSSTSIDEESTFTTLSMGSTLKWYYTTGDDVTSSPLVIDFDLDGSLEVLFGSRDDYFYCLNDTGGLEWRYQAGELIDSAPAVADIDGDNYLEVVFGSWDASIYCLNHSGGLEWSFATGDWVYSSPLIADLDDDGTMEIVMGSDDQHLYCLDHNGQQEWNYTASDTVNTTPSVADLNGNGKLEILFGSYDGYLYCLNNTGHQVWNYSTSSLFNSPSIADLDDDGTFEIVVGGMDTLIYCIDHNGGLEWTYDTGAWNLYYSSAAIADLDDDGKLEVVIGCGDGYVYCVNHTGDFEWSYETGEWVDSSPAIADLDGDGSLEVLIGSRDSYLYCLNSTGDFNWSYKTGLMIYTSSPCVADIDGDGIFEIFIGSYDNRLHCIEITGVTSSGEAPWYRFQGSIFNAGRMDSDSDLLDDASESYYGTLIDDADTDNDELEDGEEVLYYPYIDPTDIDCDNDGLTDGSEIKTYLTDPLDSDSDNDLLDDEEEVILGTDGYITNPLNADTDSDGLDDYEETVAGDDSYLTDPTDPDSDDDGLNDGDEYTAGTDPHDTDTDDDDLTDGEEVHTHLTDPTDSDSDDDGLTDNVEITLGTDPNDIDTDNDLLGDYAEVFETGTNPLENDTDDDGIDDFEETVVGDDGFITDPNNNDTDSDGIEDFEETVAGDDGYVTDPTNADTDGDGVDDGTEILAGTDPTDPNDFPITETSPLFGSMISMFVFASFSIIAVIFLQRKRKSE
;
A
#
# COMPACT_ATOMS: atom_id res chain seq x y z
N MET A 1 12.21 23.86 -2.28
CA MET A 1 12.95 25.15 -2.45
C MET A 1 13.98 25.51 -1.35
N ARG A 2 13.70 25.33 -0.04
CA ARG A 2 14.65 25.69 1.05
C ARG A 2 15.99 24.95 1.00
N ASN A 3 16.01 23.68 0.60
CA ASN A 3 17.24 22.87 0.49
C ASN A 3 18.13 23.29 -0.69
N PHE A 4 17.53 23.70 -1.81
CA PHE A 4 18.26 24.24 -2.97
C PHE A 4 19.03 25.53 -2.63
N PHE A 5 18.43 26.43 -1.82
CA PHE A 5 19.07 27.65 -1.35
C PHE A 5 20.26 27.39 -0.40
N LYS A 6 20.17 26.37 0.47
CA LYS A 6 21.29 25.97 1.34
C LYS A 6 22.49 25.48 0.51
N VAL A 7 22.25 24.67 -0.52
CA VAL A 7 23.31 24.09 -1.37
C VAL A 7 24.01 25.17 -2.22
N VAL A 8 23.25 26.10 -2.82
CA VAL A 8 23.82 27.20 -3.63
C VAL A 8 24.64 28.18 -2.77
N CYS A 9 24.17 28.52 -1.56
CA CYS A 9 24.93 29.41 -0.66
C CYS A 9 26.22 28.78 -0.13
N VAL A 10 26.22 27.48 0.20
CA VAL A 10 27.42 26.78 0.68
C VAL A 10 28.47 26.66 -0.44
N THR A 11 28.03 26.41 -1.67
CA THR A 11 28.91 26.30 -2.85
C THR A 11 29.54 27.65 -3.22
N LEU A 12 28.77 28.74 -3.18
CA LEU A 12 29.27 30.10 -3.47
C LEU A 12 30.24 30.60 -2.38
N CYS A 13 29.97 30.28 -1.10
CA CYS A 13 30.89 30.60 -0.01
C CYS A 13 32.23 29.86 -0.13
N ARG A 14 32.21 28.57 -0.52
CA ARG A 14 33.43 27.78 -0.75
C ARG A 14 34.27 28.33 -1.91
N TYR A 15 33.62 28.77 -2.99
CA TYR A 15 34.31 29.34 -4.17
C TYR A 15 34.98 30.69 -3.87
N LEU A 16 34.35 31.54 -3.06
CA LEU A 16 34.90 32.86 -2.67
C LEU A 16 36.01 32.77 -1.62
N SER A 17 35.97 31.78 -0.72
CA SER A 17 37.07 31.50 0.20
C SER A 17 38.35 31.03 -0.49
N PHE A 18 38.24 30.41 -1.67
CA PHE A 18 39.39 30.00 -2.49
C PHE A 18 40.19 31.20 -3.06
N TRP A 19 39.57 32.39 -3.12
CA TRP A 19 40.19 33.64 -3.59
C TRP A 19 40.49 34.65 -2.48
N GLY A 20 40.35 34.26 -1.20
CA GLY A 20 40.76 35.09 -0.06
C GLY A 20 39.88 36.32 0.22
N ILE A 21 38.65 36.35 -0.27
CA ILE A 21 37.71 37.46 -0.06
C ILE A 21 36.78 37.12 1.11
N SER A 22 36.86 37.88 2.20
CA SER A 22 35.92 37.76 3.33
C SER A 22 34.79 38.78 3.20
N MET A 23 33.55 38.30 3.09
CA MET A 23 32.34 39.13 3.16
C MET A 23 31.36 38.58 4.19
N ASN A 24 30.68 39.48 4.89
CA ASN A 24 29.76 39.20 6.00
C ASN A 24 28.41 38.65 5.46
N LYS A 25 27.89 37.55 6.05
CA LYS A 25 26.71 36.78 5.59
C LYS A 25 25.45 37.64 5.34
N LYS A 26 25.25 38.74 6.09
CA LYS A 26 24.12 39.67 5.87
C LYS A 26 24.16 40.44 4.54
N LYS A 27 25.31 40.56 3.87
CA LYS A 27 25.43 41.27 2.58
C LYS A 27 25.22 40.38 1.35
N ILE A 28 25.29 39.05 1.49
CA ILE A 28 25.05 38.10 0.39
C ILE A 28 23.54 38.00 0.10
N TYR A 29 22.72 37.93 1.16
CA TYR A 29 21.26 37.93 1.05
C TYR A 29 20.70 39.22 0.42
N SER A 30 21.27 40.40 0.73
CA SER A 30 20.83 41.65 0.10
C SER A 30 21.22 41.78 -1.37
N CYS A 31 22.30 41.14 -1.84
CA CYS A 31 22.67 41.18 -3.26
C CYS A 31 21.81 40.24 -4.12
N ILE A 32 21.41 39.08 -3.60
CA ILE A 32 20.55 38.11 -4.31
C ILE A 32 19.11 38.64 -4.39
N ALA A 33 18.62 39.28 -3.31
CA ALA A 33 17.31 39.94 -3.31
C ALA A 33 17.22 41.14 -4.27
N LEU A 34 18.31 41.92 -4.43
CA LEU A 34 18.33 43.04 -5.39
C LEU A 34 18.40 42.59 -6.86
N SER A 35 18.99 41.42 -7.15
CA SER A 35 19.01 40.86 -8.51
C SER A 35 17.66 40.30 -8.95
N PHE A 36 16.85 39.78 -8.02
CA PHE A 36 15.49 39.32 -8.30
C PHE A 36 14.49 40.47 -8.47
N ILE A 37 14.62 41.53 -7.67
CA ILE A 37 13.78 42.74 -7.80
C ILE A 37 14.06 43.47 -9.14
N LEU A 38 15.28 43.38 -9.66
CA LEU A 38 15.61 43.93 -10.99
C LEU A 38 15.10 43.06 -12.15
N LEU A 39 14.84 41.77 -11.92
CA LEU A 39 14.24 40.87 -12.90
C LEU A 39 12.71 41.04 -12.96
N CYS A 40 12.05 41.24 -11.81
CA CYS A 40 10.60 41.49 -11.75
C CYS A 40 10.19 42.88 -12.26
N LEU A 41 11.10 43.87 -12.27
CA LEU A 41 10.80 45.23 -12.77
C LEU A 41 10.93 45.39 -14.29
N ILE A 42 11.35 44.35 -15.02
CA ILE A 42 11.37 44.34 -16.50
C ILE A 42 10.02 43.85 -17.08
N PHE A 43 9.16 43.22 -16.26
CA PHE A 43 7.87 42.68 -16.71
C PHE A 43 6.65 43.60 -16.51
N PHE A 44 6.82 44.80 -15.93
CA PHE A 44 5.71 45.75 -15.77
C PHE A 44 6.11 47.19 -16.13
N SER A 45 6.44 47.43 -17.41
CA SER A 45 6.14 48.71 -18.06
C SER A 45 6.28 48.61 -19.58
N ASP A 46 5.17 48.42 -20.29
CA ASP A 46 4.80 49.28 -21.42
C ASP A 46 3.51 48.77 -22.08
N SER A 47 2.38 49.27 -21.58
CA SER A 47 1.14 49.34 -22.33
C SER A 47 1.13 50.62 -23.19
N ASN A 48 0.88 50.45 -24.49
CA ASN A 48 0.52 51.45 -25.51
C ASN A 48 1.67 52.14 -26.27
N SER A 49 2.08 51.56 -27.41
CA SER A 49 1.97 52.24 -28.70
C SER A 49 2.07 51.28 -29.89
N SER A 50 1.20 51.50 -30.86
CA SER A 50 1.02 50.75 -32.10
C SER A 50 2.22 50.80 -33.05
N THR A 51 2.76 49.64 -33.42
CA THR A 51 3.29 49.33 -34.76
C THR A 51 3.44 47.82 -34.90
N SER A 52 2.81 47.26 -35.93
CA SER A 52 2.88 45.86 -36.35
C SER A 52 4.32 45.38 -36.55
N ILE A 53 4.71 44.35 -35.80
CA ILE A 53 5.87 43.51 -36.08
C ILE A 53 5.37 42.08 -35.92
N ASP A 54 5.37 41.35 -37.03
CA ASP A 54 5.09 39.92 -37.08
C ASP A 54 6.24 39.20 -36.34
N GLU A 55 6.01 38.82 -35.09
CA GLU A 55 6.78 37.77 -34.44
C GLU A 55 5.91 36.51 -34.43
N GLU A 56 6.10 35.67 -35.44
CA GLU A 56 5.79 34.24 -35.33
C GLU A 56 6.62 33.70 -34.17
N SER A 57 6.01 33.70 -32.98
CA SER A 57 6.42 32.84 -31.89
C SER A 57 5.94 31.45 -32.26
N THR A 58 6.83 30.68 -32.90
CA THR A 58 6.66 29.23 -32.99
C THR A 58 6.82 28.68 -31.57
N PHE A 59 5.74 28.70 -30.79
CA PHE A 59 5.51 27.63 -29.83
C PHE A 59 5.44 26.37 -30.67
N THR A 60 6.47 25.55 -30.59
CA THR A 60 6.33 24.15 -30.97
C THR A 60 5.38 23.56 -29.95
N THR A 61 4.08 23.53 -30.26
CA THR A 61 3.20 22.52 -29.68
C THR A 61 3.90 21.19 -29.92
N LEU A 62 4.16 20.43 -28.86
CA LEU A 62 4.49 19.03 -29.05
C LEU A 62 3.26 18.44 -29.73
N SER A 63 3.42 17.92 -30.95
CA SER A 63 2.31 17.25 -31.60
C SER A 63 2.05 15.95 -30.85
N MET A 64 0.80 15.72 -30.45
CA MET A 64 0.33 14.42 -29.97
C MET A 64 0.80 13.33 -30.95
N GLY A 65 1.31 12.24 -30.41
CA GLY A 65 1.74 11.07 -31.20
C GLY A 65 1.62 9.81 -30.37
N SER A 66 2.03 8.67 -30.92
CA SER A 66 1.93 7.38 -30.24
C SER A 66 3.25 6.63 -30.19
N THR A 67 3.42 5.84 -29.14
CA THR A 67 4.50 4.87 -28.99
C THR A 67 3.96 3.52 -28.54
N LEU A 68 4.68 2.45 -28.86
CA LEU A 68 4.36 1.12 -28.35
C LEU A 68 4.84 1.03 -26.89
N LYS A 69 3.92 0.81 -25.95
CA LYS A 69 4.23 0.52 -24.54
C LYS A 69 4.67 -0.95 -24.43
N TRP A 70 3.79 -1.87 -24.79
CA TRP A 70 4.06 -3.30 -24.90
C TRP A 70 3.13 -4.00 -25.90
N TYR A 71 3.42 -5.27 -26.21
CA TYR A 71 2.48 -6.14 -26.94
C TYR A 71 2.55 -7.56 -26.41
N TYR A 72 1.43 -8.26 -26.49
CA TYR A 72 1.35 -9.70 -26.24
C TYR A 72 1.24 -10.46 -27.56
N THR A 73 1.84 -11.65 -27.68
CA THR A 73 1.75 -12.48 -28.89
C THR A 73 1.02 -13.79 -28.60
N THR A 74 -0.11 -13.98 -29.27
CA THR A 74 -0.94 -15.19 -29.24
C THR A 74 -0.49 -16.20 -30.32
N GLY A 75 -1.14 -17.36 -30.36
CA GLY A 75 -0.89 -18.39 -31.37
C GLY A 75 -1.39 -18.04 -32.77
N ASP A 76 -2.42 -17.18 -32.87
CA ASP A 76 -3.15 -16.81 -34.09
C ASP A 76 -3.74 -15.40 -33.92
N ASP A 77 -4.46 -14.88 -34.91
CA ASP A 77 -4.97 -13.50 -34.96
C ASP A 77 -5.72 -13.07 -33.67
N VAL A 78 -5.59 -11.80 -33.27
CA VAL A 78 -6.41 -11.19 -32.21
C VAL A 78 -7.47 -10.33 -32.90
N THR A 79 -8.73 -10.77 -32.85
CA THR A 79 -9.85 -10.07 -33.51
C THR A 79 -11.00 -9.69 -32.58
N SER A 80 -11.00 -10.23 -31.36
CA SER A 80 -11.77 -9.71 -30.24
C SER A 80 -11.36 -8.26 -29.95
N SER A 81 -12.33 -7.41 -29.63
CA SER A 81 -12.04 -6.14 -28.95
C SER A 81 -11.57 -6.45 -27.52
N PRO A 82 -10.52 -5.79 -27.01
CA PRO A 82 -10.07 -5.95 -25.63
C PRO A 82 -11.02 -5.26 -24.63
N LEU A 83 -10.88 -5.61 -23.36
CA LEU A 83 -11.51 -4.97 -22.20
C LEU A 83 -10.41 -4.77 -21.15
N VAL A 84 -10.42 -3.64 -20.45
CA VAL A 84 -9.49 -3.33 -19.36
C VAL A 84 -10.31 -3.05 -18.11
N ILE A 85 -10.02 -3.74 -17.00
CA ILE A 85 -10.70 -3.63 -15.70
C ILE A 85 -9.83 -4.31 -14.62
N ASP A 86 -9.98 -3.93 -13.35
CA ASP A 86 -9.41 -4.68 -12.22
C ASP A 86 -10.26 -5.94 -12.05
N PHE A 87 -9.84 -7.03 -12.68
CA PHE A 87 -10.66 -8.23 -12.83
C PHE A 87 -10.56 -9.15 -11.61
N ASP A 88 -9.42 -9.15 -10.91
CA ASP A 88 -9.21 -9.97 -9.73
C ASP A 88 -9.23 -9.20 -8.40
N LEU A 89 -9.52 -7.91 -8.45
CA LEU A 89 -9.73 -7.00 -7.32
C LEU A 89 -8.47 -6.82 -6.48
N ASP A 90 -7.32 -6.69 -7.15
CA ASP A 90 -6.02 -6.51 -6.54
C ASP A 90 -5.50 -5.06 -6.56
N GLY A 91 -6.27 -4.15 -7.16
CA GLY A 91 -5.95 -2.74 -7.36
C GLY A 91 -5.15 -2.47 -8.63
N SER A 92 -4.83 -3.49 -9.43
CA SER A 92 -4.18 -3.36 -10.73
C SER A 92 -5.16 -3.69 -11.86
N LEU A 93 -4.98 -3.06 -13.02
CA LEU A 93 -5.84 -3.33 -14.17
C LEU A 93 -5.34 -4.51 -15.02
N GLU A 94 -6.28 -5.41 -15.38
CA GLU A 94 -6.06 -6.51 -16.31
C GLU A 94 -6.60 -6.21 -17.71
N VAL A 95 -6.04 -6.89 -18.71
CA VAL A 95 -6.51 -6.84 -20.10
C VAL A 95 -7.07 -8.19 -20.54
N LEU A 96 -8.38 -8.22 -20.79
CA LEU A 96 -9.14 -9.40 -21.18
C LEU A 96 -9.44 -9.41 -22.68
N PHE A 97 -9.15 -10.52 -23.37
CA PHE A 97 -9.45 -10.64 -24.81
C PHE A 97 -9.46 -12.09 -25.34
N GLY A 98 -10.25 -12.31 -26.39
CA GLY A 98 -10.25 -13.55 -27.17
C GLY A 98 -9.26 -13.55 -28.35
N SER A 99 -8.80 -14.74 -28.75
CA SER A 99 -7.96 -14.93 -29.94
C SER A 99 -8.43 -16.10 -30.80
N ARG A 100 -8.00 -16.10 -32.06
CA ARG A 100 -8.24 -17.18 -33.02
C ARG A 100 -7.40 -18.43 -32.82
N ASP A 101 -6.59 -18.46 -31.75
CA ASP A 101 -5.84 -19.63 -31.34
C ASP A 101 -6.59 -20.53 -30.34
N ASP A 102 -7.90 -20.30 -30.21
CA ASP A 102 -8.84 -20.98 -29.32
C ASP A 102 -8.68 -20.59 -27.83
N TYR A 103 -7.90 -19.54 -27.51
CA TYR A 103 -7.71 -19.07 -26.14
C TYR A 103 -8.36 -17.72 -25.86
N PHE A 104 -8.94 -17.62 -24.66
CA PHE A 104 -9.24 -16.37 -23.98
C PHE A 104 -8.08 -16.04 -23.03
N TYR A 105 -7.67 -14.79 -22.96
CA TYR A 105 -6.48 -14.33 -22.25
C TYR A 105 -6.84 -13.28 -21.21
N CYS A 106 -6.11 -13.34 -20.08
CA CYS A 106 -5.99 -12.25 -19.12
C CYS A 106 -4.51 -11.90 -18.96
N LEU A 107 -4.21 -10.61 -19.05
CA LEU A 107 -2.87 -10.06 -18.88
C LEU A 107 -2.89 -8.99 -17.80
N ASN A 108 -1.81 -8.84 -17.05
CA ASN A 108 -1.66 -7.70 -16.13
C ASN A 108 -1.27 -6.41 -16.85
N ASP A 109 -1.25 -5.31 -16.08
CA ASP A 109 -0.81 -3.95 -16.41
C ASP A 109 0.47 -3.85 -17.28
N THR A 110 1.45 -4.74 -17.05
CA THR A 110 2.72 -4.77 -17.79
C THR A 110 2.70 -5.64 -19.07
N GLY A 111 1.54 -6.21 -19.40
CA GLY A 111 1.34 -7.14 -20.52
C GLY A 111 1.84 -8.57 -20.25
N GLY A 112 2.05 -8.92 -18.98
CA GLY A 112 2.38 -10.26 -18.52
C GLY A 112 1.16 -11.18 -18.56
N LEU A 113 1.33 -12.45 -18.92
CA LEU A 113 0.24 -13.42 -18.88
C LEU A 113 -0.04 -13.84 -17.43
N GLU A 114 -1.27 -13.66 -17.01
CA GLU A 114 -1.76 -14.14 -15.72
C GLU A 114 -2.34 -15.54 -15.88
N TRP A 115 -3.41 -15.63 -16.66
CA TRP A 115 -4.09 -16.87 -16.99
C TRP A 115 -4.64 -16.83 -18.41
N ARG A 116 -5.03 -18.01 -18.89
CA ARG A 116 -5.74 -18.17 -20.16
C ARG A 116 -6.64 -19.38 -20.11
N TYR A 117 -7.79 -19.28 -20.76
CA TYR A 117 -8.75 -20.36 -20.89
C TYR A 117 -8.79 -20.89 -22.32
N GLN A 118 -8.89 -22.20 -22.50
CA GLN A 118 -8.97 -22.81 -23.83
C GLN A 118 -10.42 -23.19 -24.17
N ALA A 119 -11.02 -22.46 -25.11
CA ALA A 119 -12.29 -22.83 -25.74
C ALA A 119 -12.09 -23.96 -26.78
N GLY A 120 -13.17 -24.44 -27.37
CA GLY A 120 -13.12 -25.50 -28.39
C GLY A 120 -12.67 -25.04 -29.77
N GLU A 121 -12.90 -23.77 -30.11
CA GLU A 121 -12.54 -23.11 -31.38
C GLU A 121 -12.32 -21.60 -31.11
N LEU A 122 -11.97 -20.85 -32.16
CA LEU A 122 -11.65 -19.42 -32.08
C LEU A 122 -12.70 -18.52 -31.39
N ILE A 123 -12.19 -17.45 -30.78
CA ILE A 123 -12.97 -16.45 -30.04
C ILE A 123 -12.79 -15.10 -30.73
N ASP A 124 -13.86 -14.62 -31.37
CA ASP A 124 -13.92 -13.30 -32.02
C ASP A 124 -14.80 -12.31 -31.23
N SER A 125 -15.63 -12.79 -30.29
CA SER A 125 -16.51 -11.96 -29.47
C SER A 125 -15.71 -11.08 -28.51
N ALA A 126 -16.08 -9.80 -28.38
CA ALA A 126 -15.61 -8.99 -27.27
C ALA A 126 -16.16 -9.54 -25.94
N PRO A 127 -15.38 -9.55 -24.86
CA PRO A 127 -15.88 -9.94 -23.55
C PRO A 127 -16.84 -8.90 -22.97
N ALA A 128 -17.67 -9.36 -22.03
CA ALA A 128 -18.39 -8.52 -21.07
C ALA A 128 -18.07 -9.00 -19.64
N VAL A 129 -18.02 -8.07 -18.70
CA VAL A 129 -17.66 -8.33 -17.29
C VAL A 129 -18.71 -7.73 -16.36
N ALA A 130 -19.05 -8.45 -15.30
CA ALA A 130 -19.89 -8.01 -14.18
C ALA A 130 -19.71 -9.01 -13.02
N ASP A 131 -20.11 -8.65 -11.80
CA ASP A 131 -20.45 -9.64 -10.77
C ASP A 131 -21.79 -10.28 -11.17
N ILE A 132 -21.72 -11.48 -11.74
CA ILE A 132 -22.88 -12.13 -12.33
C ILE A 132 -23.68 -12.88 -11.27
N ASP A 133 -22.99 -13.53 -10.32
CA ASP A 133 -23.63 -14.40 -9.33
C ASP A 133 -23.82 -13.79 -7.93
N GLY A 134 -23.36 -12.54 -7.74
CA GLY A 134 -23.54 -11.73 -6.54
C GLY A 134 -22.60 -12.15 -5.41
N ASP A 135 -21.39 -12.60 -5.74
CA ASP A 135 -20.38 -13.04 -4.77
C ASP A 135 -19.26 -12.01 -4.52
N ASN A 136 -19.40 -10.80 -5.08
CA ASN A 136 -18.46 -9.69 -5.06
C ASN A 136 -17.15 -9.96 -5.82
N TYR A 137 -17.06 -11.03 -6.62
CA TYR A 137 -16.01 -11.20 -7.62
C TYR A 137 -16.57 -11.03 -9.02
N LEU A 138 -15.71 -10.59 -9.95
CA LEU A 138 -16.12 -10.36 -11.32
C LEU A 138 -16.05 -11.65 -12.15
N GLU A 139 -17.07 -11.88 -12.98
CA GLU A 139 -17.08 -12.89 -14.03
C GLU A 139 -16.91 -12.26 -15.41
N VAL A 140 -16.27 -13.02 -16.31
CA VAL A 140 -16.16 -12.66 -17.72
C VAL A 140 -16.94 -13.62 -18.60
N VAL A 141 -17.76 -13.06 -19.50
CA VAL A 141 -18.56 -13.81 -20.47
C VAL A 141 -18.07 -13.58 -21.89
N PHE A 142 -17.99 -14.65 -22.69
CA PHE A 142 -17.64 -14.58 -24.11
C PHE A 142 -18.21 -15.74 -24.93
N GLY A 143 -18.27 -15.56 -26.25
CA GLY A 143 -18.74 -16.54 -27.23
C GLY A 143 -17.62 -17.17 -28.04
N SER A 144 -17.78 -18.43 -28.43
CA SER A 144 -16.83 -19.16 -29.30
C SER A 144 -17.51 -19.76 -30.54
N TRP A 145 -16.71 -19.95 -31.59
CA TRP A 145 -17.10 -20.67 -32.80
C TRP A 145 -17.30 -22.18 -32.58
N ASP A 146 -17.09 -22.69 -31.36
CA ASP A 146 -17.42 -24.07 -31.02
C ASP A 146 -18.90 -24.29 -30.69
N ALA A 147 -19.73 -23.25 -30.88
CA ALA A 147 -21.14 -23.19 -30.51
C ALA A 147 -21.37 -23.18 -28.99
N SER A 148 -20.54 -22.43 -28.27
CA SER A 148 -20.68 -22.25 -26.82
C SER A 148 -20.52 -20.80 -26.38
N ILE A 149 -21.26 -20.47 -25.32
CA ILE A 149 -21.08 -19.29 -24.48
C ILE A 149 -20.37 -19.76 -23.21
N TYR A 150 -19.37 -19.01 -22.77
CA TYR A 150 -18.56 -19.31 -21.60
C TYR A 150 -18.68 -18.19 -20.58
N CYS A 151 -18.70 -18.56 -19.30
CA CYS A 151 -18.51 -17.66 -18.18
C CYS A 151 -17.33 -18.18 -17.35
N LEU A 152 -16.39 -17.31 -17.02
CA LEU A 152 -15.24 -17.60 -16.18
C LEU A 152 -15.23 -16.66 -14.98
N ASN A 153 -14.80 -17.16 -13.81
CA ASN A 153 -14.58 -16.32 -12.64
C ASN A 153 -13.29 -15.49 -12.73
N HIS A 154 -13.11 -14.59 -11.76
CA HIS A 154 -11.96 -13.70 -11.57
C HIS A 154 -10.59 -14.39 -11.74
N SER A 155 -10.48 -15.67 -11.37
CA SER A 155 -9.25 -16.48 -11.51
C SER A 155 -9.09 -17.21 -12.85
N GLY A 156 -9.97 -16.98 -13.83
CA GLY A 156 -10.01 -17.67 -15.13
C GLY A 156 -10.53 -19.10 -15.09
N GLY A 157 -11.17 -19.50 -14.00
CA GLY A 157 -11.82 -20.80 -13.83
C GLY A 157 -13.18 -20.85 -14.54
N LEU A 158 -13.54 -21.99 -15.14
CA LEU A 158 -14.86 -22.15 -15.75
C LEU A 158 -15.95 -22.27 -14.67
N GLU A 159 -16.85 -21.30 -14.65
CA GLU A 159 -18.09 -21.26 -13.88
C GLU A 159 -19.13 -22.18 -14.54
N TRP A 160 -19.58 -21.75 -15.73
CA TRP A 160 -20.56 -22.45 -16.54
C TRP A 160 -20.31 -22.25 -18.03
N SER A 161 -20.98 -23.09 -18.83
CA SER A 161 -21.02 -22.93 -20.28
C SER A 161 -22.39 -23.30 -20.80
N PHE A 162 -22.82 -22.60 -21.84
CA PHE A 162 -24.10 -22.83 -22.50
C PHE A 162 -23.86 -23.18 -23.97
N ALA A 163 -24.40 -24.32 -24.42
CA ALA A 163 -24.24 -24.77 -25.79
C ALA A 163 -25.37 -24.23 -26.69
N THR A 164 -24.98 -23.52 -27.75
CA THR A 164 -25.87 -23.09 -28.83
C THR A 164 -25.93 -24.14 -29.94
N GLY A 165 -26.67 -23.86 -31.02
CA GLY A 165 -26.81 -24.75 -32.18
C GLY A 165 -25.74 -24.60 -33.26
N ASP A 166 -25.03 -23.46 -33.28
CA ASP A 166 -24.03 -23.08 -34.28
C ASP A 166 -23.14 -21.95 -33.69
N TRP A 167 -22.19 -21.43 -34.47
CA TRP A 167 -21.20 -20.45 -34.03
C TRP A 167 -21.77 -19.29 -33.21
N VAL A 168 -20.99 -18.83 -32.22
CA VAL A 168 -21.29 -17.65 -31.42
C VAL A 168 -20.28 -16.56 -31.80
N TYR A 169 -20.69 -15.68 -32.71
CA TYR A 169 -19.90 -14.53 -33.16
C TYR A 169 -20.24 -13.24 -32.38
N SER A 170 -21.48 -13.14 -31.90
CA SER A 170 -21.96 -12.02 -31.09
C SER A 170 -21.15 -11.88 -29.81
N SER A 171 -20.99 -10.64 -29.32
CA SER A 171 -20.55 -10.39 -27.94
C SER A 171 -21.73 -10.50 -26.95
N PRO A 172 -21.47 -10.68 -25.64
CA PRO A 172 -22.51 -10.68 -24.61
C PRO A 172 -22.96 -9.25 -24.31
N LEU A 173 -24.25 -9.10 -24.06
CA LEU A 173 -24.82 -8.01 -23.26
C LEU A 173 -25.09 -8.56 -21.86
N ILE A 174 -24.69 -7.83 -20.83
CA ILE A 174 -25.04 -8.12 -19.44
C ILE A 174 -25.92 -6.98 -18.94
N ALA A 175 -27.08 -7.31 -18.36
CA ALA A 175 -27.99 -6.34 -17.74
C ALA A 175 -29.02 -7.09 -16.87
N ASP A 176 -29.48 -6.47 -15.77
CA ASP A 176 -30.69 -6.91 -15.07
C ASP A 176 -31.92 -6.50 -15.89
N LEU A 177 -32.50 -7.45 -16.61
CA LEU A 177 -33.62 -7.20 -17.51
C LEU A 177 -34.97 -7.20 -16.77
N ASP A 178 -35.07 -7.92 -15.65
CA ASP A 178 -36.34 -8.16 -14.98
C ASP A 178 -36.50 -7.51 -13.59
N ASP A 179 -35.48 -6.77 -13.16
CA ASP A 179 -35.40 -5.98 -11.92
C ASP A 179 -35.50 -6.89 -10.68
N ASP A 180 -34.76 -8.01 -10.72
CA ASP A 180 -34.67 -8.98 -9.63
C ASP A 180 -33.36 -8.92 -8.84
N GLY A 181 -32.43 -8.07 -9.27
CA GLY A 181 -31.12 -7.88 -8.65
C GLY A 181 -30.09 -8.92 -9.07
N THR A 182 -30.36 -9.70 -10.13
CA THR A 182 -29.37 -10.59 -10.75
C THR A 182 -29.19 -10.26 -12.22
N MET A 183 -28.00 -10.51 -12.75
CA MET A 183 -27.66 -10.14 -14.13
C MET A 183 -28.09 -11.21 -15.13
N GLU A 184 -28.80 -10.81 -16.20
CA GLU A 184 -29.03 -11.65 -17.37
C GLU A 184 -27.97 -11.44 -18.44
N ILE A 185 -27.68 -12.54 -19.15
CA ILE A 185 -26.74 -12.56 -20.27
C ILE A 185 -27.53 -12.75 -21.58
N VAL A 186 -27.44 -11.78 -22.48
CA VAL A 186 -28.08 -11.85 -23.80
C VAL A 186 -27.04 -11.96 -24.92
N MET A 187 -27.19 -12.95 -25.80
CA MET A 187 -26.22 -13.19 -26.88
C MET A 187 -26.84 -13.85 -28.12
N GLY A 188 -26.36 -13.45 -29.30
CA GLY A 188 -26.76 -14.01 -30.59
C GLY A 188 -25.92 -15.22 -31.05
N SER A 189 -26.52 -16.09 -31.87
CA SER A 189 -25.81 -17.19 -32.54
C SER A 189 -26.17 -17.31 -34.03
N ASP A 190 -25.24 -17.89 -34.80
CA ASP A 190 -25.44 -18.33 -36.18
C ASP A 190 -26.58 -19.35 -36.34
N ASP A 191 -27.04 -19.96 -35.24
CA ASP A 191 -28.18 -20.87 -35.26
C ASP A 191 -29.55 -20.19 -35.45
N GLN A 192 -29.56 -18.86 -35.66
CA GLN A 192 -30.72 -17.97 -35.81
C GLN A 192 -31.39 -17.56 -34.49
N HIS A 193 -30.79 -17.82 -33.34
CA HIS A 193 -31.37 -17.46 -32.05
C HIS A 193 -30.62 -16.31 -31.37
N LEU A 194 -31.41 -15.48 -30.70
CA LEU A 194 -30.95 -14.67 -29.57
C LEU A 194 -31.31 -15.44 -28.29
N TYR A 195 -30.32 -15.71 -27.45
CA TYR A 195 -30.48 -16.37 -26.16
C TYR A 195 -30.45 -15.35 -25.04
N CYS A 196 -31.26 -15.56 -24.01
CA CYS A 196 -31.14 -14.92 -22.71
C CYS A 196 -30.87 -16.03 -21.68
N LEU A 197 -29.85 -15.84 -20.86
CA LEU A 197 -29.45 -16.75 -19.80
C LEU A 197 -29.54 -16.01 -18.46
N ASP A 198 -29.89 -16.75 -17.40
CA ASP A 198 -29.76 -16.26 -16.01
C ASP A 198 -28.29 -16.26 -15.56
N HIS A 199 -28.02 -15.70 -14.38
CA HIS A 199 -26.70 -15.68 -13.74
C HIS A 199 -26.02 -17.06 -13.60
N ASN A 200 -26.79 -18.16 -13.61
CA ASN A 200 -26.27 -19.53 -13.55
C ASN A 200 -26.05 -20.17 -14.95
N GLY A 201 -26.12 -19.38 -16.02
CA GLY A 201 -26.00 -19.84 -17.40
C GLY A 201 -27.16 -20.73 -17.87
N GLN A 202 -28.32 -20.69 -17.20
CA GLN A 202 -29.52 -21.39 -17.64
C GLN A 202 -30.35 -20.53 -18.56
N GLN A 203 -30.87 -21.13 -19.63
CA GLN A 203 -31.71 -20.40 -20.57
C GLN A 203 -33.06 -20.01 -19.96
N GLU A 204 -33.22 -18.71 -19.76
CA GLU A 204 -34.45 -17.98 -19.44
C GLU A 204 -35.44 -18.10 -20.61
N TRP A 205 -35.04 -17.55 -21.76
CA TRP A 205 -35.82 -17.51 -22.99
C TRP A 205 -34.90 -17.46 -24.22
N ASN A 206 -35.49 -17.66 -25.40
CA ASN A 206 -34.81 -17.37 -26.66
C ASN A 206 -35.80 -16.81 -27.68
N TYR A 207 -35.26 -16.10 -28.66
CA TYR A 207 -36.00 -15.59 -29.81
C TYR A 207 -35.39 -16.14 -31.09
N THR A 208 -36.21 -16.67 -32.00
CA THR A 208 -35.75 -17.22 -33.29
C THR A 208 -36.00 -16.21 -34.43
N ALA A 209 -34.93 -15.67 -35.00
CA ALA A 209 -34.96 -14.88 -36.24
C ALA A 209 -35.09 -15.79 -37.48
N SER A 210 -35.13 -15.20 -38.68
CA SER A 210 -35.23 -15.98 -39.93
C SER A 210 -33.88 -16.29 -40.60
N ASP A 211 -32.80 -15.74 -40.06
CA ASP A 211 -31.41 -15.96 -40.46
C ASP A 211 -30.49 -15.70 -39.24
N THR A 212 -29.18 -15.79 -39.41
CA THR A 212 -28.21 -15.70 -38.31
C THR A 212 -28.33 -14.42 -37.46
N VAL A 213 -27.96 -14.51 -36.18
CA VAL A 213 -27.92 -13.38 -35.24
C VAL A 213 -26.47 -13.19 -34.78
N ASN A 214 -25.74 -12.30 -35.46
CA ASN A 214 -24.31 -12.09 -35.22
C ASN A 214 -24.02 -10.74 -34.56
N THR A 215 -25.01 -9.85 -34.49
CA THR A 215 -24.86 -8.54 -33.87
C THR A 215 -24.91 -8.67 -32.37
N THR A 216 -24.08 -7.92 -31.65
CA THR A 216 -24.21 -7.76 -30.21
C THR A 216 -25.55 -7.06 -29.93
N PRO A 217 -26.37 -7.57 -28.99
CA PRO A 217 -27.58 -6.88 -28.58
C PRO A 217 -27.26 -5.62 -27.77
N SER A 218 -28.19 -4.67 -27.75
CA SER A 218 -28.09 -3.42 -26.98
C SER A 218 -29.39 -3.17 -26.22
N VAL A 219 -29.36 -2.33 -25.18
CA VAL A 219 -30.48 -2.23 -24.23
C VAL A 219 -30.81 -0.80 -23.81
N ALA A 220 -32.11 -0.50 -23.69
CA ALA A 220 -32.63 0.75 -23.13
C ALA A 220 -34.10 0.62 -22.74
N ASP A 221 -34.58 1.43 -21.79
CA ASP A 221 -36.03 1.63 -21.56
C ASP A 221 -36.62 2.54 -22.64
N LEU A 222 -36.83 1.99 -23.84
CA LEU A 222 -37.27 2.74 -25.02
C LEU A 222 -38.64 3.39 -24.84
N ASN A 223 -39.48 2.88 -23.94
CA ASN A 223 -40.84 3.39 -23.77
C ASN A 223 -41.12 4.05 -22.41
N GLY A 224 -40.08 4.24 -21.59
CA GLY A 224 -40.15 4.96 -20.31
C GLY A 224 -41.03 4.28 -19.26
N ASN A 225 -41.05 2.95 -19.24
CA ASN A 225 -41.86 2.18 -18.29
C ASN A 225 -41.10 1.63 -17.08
N GLY A 226 -39.79 1.85 -17.02
CA GLY A 226 -38.86 1.28 -16.05
C GLY A 226 -38.49 -0.17 -16.37
N LYS A 227 -38.58 -0.61 -17.63
CA LYS A 227 -38.13 -1.94 -18.05
C LYS A 227 -37.34 -1.84 -19.34
N LEU A 228 -36.29 -2.62 -19.40
CA LEU A 228 -35.38 -2.65 -20.52
C LEU A 228 -35.97 -3.39 -21.74
N GLU A 229 -35.84 -2.76 -22.91
CA GLU A 229 -36.05 -3.38 -24.21
C GLU A 229 -34.70 -3.75 -24.85
N ILE A 230 -34.67 -4.90 -25.51
CA ILE A 230 -33.48 -5.47 -26.16
C ILE A 230 -33.57 -5.25 -27.67
N LEU A 231 -32.54 -4.65 -28.24
CA LEU A 231 -32.38 -4.41 -29.68
C LEU A 231 -31.31 -5.32 -30.26
N PHE A 232 -31.59 -5.95 -31.40
CA PHE A 232 -30.59 -6.73 -32.12
C PHE A 232 -30.88 -6.80 -33.63
N GLY A 233 -29.83 -6.91 -34.43
CA GLY A 233 -29.92 -7.11 -35.87
C GLY A 233 -29.82 -8.58 -36.26
N SER A 234 -30.40 -8.94 -37.40
CA SER A 234 -30.23 -10.25 -38.00
C SER A 234 -29.84 -10.16 -39.47
N TYR A 235 -29.18 -11.21 -39.96
CA TYR A 235 -28.85 -11.36 -41.36
C TYR A 235 -30.10 -11.46 -42.25
N ASP A 236 -31.28 -11.69 -41.67
CA ASP A 236 -32.57 -11.70 -42.36
C ASP A 236 -33.03 -10.31 -42.85
N GLY A 237 -32.31 -9.25 -42.47
CA GLY A 237 -32.55 -7.87 -42.88
C GLY A 237 -33.55 -7.13 -42.01
N TYR A 238 -33.61 -7.49 -40.73
CA TYR A 238 -34.41 -6.78 -39.74
C TYR A 238 -33.58 -6.37 -38.53
N LEU A 239 -33.87 -5.17 -38.04
CA LEU A 239 -33.66 -4.77 -36.65
C LEU A 239 -34.89 -5.19 -35.85
N TYR A 240 -34.67 -5.92 -34.76
CA TYR A 240 -35.72 -6.38 -33.85
C TYR A 240 -35.63 -5.63 -32.52
N CYS A 241 -36.80 -5.33 -31.94
CA CYS A 241 -36.92 -4.88 -30.56
C CYS A 241 -37.77 -5.91 -29.79
N LEU A 242 -37.22 -6.44 -28.71
CA LEU A 242 -37.89 -7.33 -27.77
C LEU A 242 -38.09 -6.61 -26.44
N ASN A 243 -39.11 -6.97 -25.69
CA ASN A 243 -39.20 -6.59 -24.29
C ASN A 243 -38.30 -7.48 -23.41
N ASN A 244 -38.18 -7.15 -22.13
CA ASN A 244 -37.42 -7.92 -21.14
C ASN A 244 -37.79 -9.42 -21.01
N THR A 245 -38.96 -9.83 -21.51
CA THR A 245 -39.40 -11.25 -21.50
C THR A 245 -39.13 -11.99 -22.82
N GLY A 246 -38.36 -11.40 -23.73
CA GLY A 246 -38.05 -11.97 -25.05
C GLY A 246 -39.19 -11.91 -26.07
N HIS A 247 -40.23 -11.09 -25.81
CA HIS A 247 -41.34 -10.90 -26.74
C HIS A 247 -41.10 -9.71 -27.66
N GLN A 248 -41.20 -9.95 -28.97
CA GLN A 248 -41.07 -8.89 -29.97
C GLN A 248 -42.13 -7.79 -29.77
N VAL A 249 -41.65 -6.56 -29.60
CA VAL A 249 -42.44 -5.33 -29.54
C VAL A 249 -42.66 -4.80 -30.96
N TRP A 250 -41.57 -4.61 -31.69
CA TRP A 250 -41.59 -4.17 -33.09
C TRP A 250 -40.38 -4.75 -33.85
N ASN A 251 -40.40 -4.60 -35.18
CA ASN A 251 -39.21 -4.79 -36.01
C ASN A 251 -39.22 -3.77 -37.15
N TYR A 252 -38.04 -3.46 -37.66
CA TYR A 252 -37.85 -2.56 -38.79
C TYR A 252 -37.10 -3.28 -39.90
N SER A 253 -37.58 -3.15 -41.14
CA SER A 253 -36.94 -3.79 -42.30
C SER A 253 -35.81 -2.90 -42.79
N THR A 254 -34.59 -3.39 -42.63
CA THR A 254 -33.36 -2.83 -43.16
C THR A 254 -32.91 -3.66 -44.37
N SER A 255 -31.61 -3.62 -44.68
CA SER A 255 -30.90 -4.74 -45.30
C SER A 255 -30.21 -5.59 -44.23
N SER A 256 -29.64 -6.74 -44.61
CA SER A 256 -28.91 -7.61 -43.68
C SER A 256 -27.97 -6.83 -42.76
N LEU A 257 -28.02 -7.11 -41.46
CA LEU A 257 -27.25 -6.41 -40.43
C LEU A 257 -26.08 -7.27 -39.94
N PHE A 258 -24.95 -6.61 -39.68
CA PHE A 258 -23.71 -7.22 -39.13
C PHE A 258 -23.05 -6.37 -38.04
N ASN A 259 -23.44 -5.11 -37.92
CA ASN A 259 -23.02 -4.23 -36.84
C ASN A 259 -24.14 -4.17 -35.79
N SER A 260 -23.73 -3.81 -34.59
CA SER A 260 -24.60 -3.75 -33.42
C SER A 260 -25.32 -2.40 -33.36
N PRO A 261 -26.53 -2.35 -32.77
CA PRO A 261 -27.27 -1.11 -32.59
C PRO A 261 -26.61 -0.21 -31.52
N SER A 262 -26.54 1.08 -31.80
CA SER A 262 -26.13 2.11 -30.82
C SER A 262 -27.35 2.95 -30.47
N ILE A 263 -27.49 3.32 -29.20
CA ILE A 263 -28.69 3.98 -28.65
C ILE A 263 -28.28 5.28 -27.96
N ALA A 264 -28.95 6.38 -28.31
CA ALA A 264 -28.80 7.68 -27.66
C ALA A 264 -30.03 8.57 -27.94
N ASP A 265 -30.29 9.57 -27.11
CA ASP A 265 -31.24 10.65 -27.43
C ASP A 265 -30.54 11.64 -28.36
N LEU A 266 -30.64 11.41 -29.67
CA LEU A 266 -29.88 12.18 -30.66
C LEU A 266 -30.44 13.59 -30.81
N ASP A 267 -31.76 13.76 -30.68
CA ASP A 267 -32.42 15.04 -30.96
C ASP A 267 -32.89 15.84 -29.74
N ASP A 268 -32.53 15.38 -28.53
CA ASP A 268 -32.79 16.00 -27.22
C ASP A 268 -34.31 16.19 -26.99
N ASP A 269 -35.10 15.17 -27.35
CA ASP A 269 -36.56 15.15 -27.14
C ASP A 269 -37.02 14.36 -25.93
N GLY A 270 -36.09 13.68 -25.25
CA GLY A 270 -36.30 12.82 -24.09
C GLY A 270 -36.70 11.40 -24.46
N THR A 271 -36.51 10.98 -25.72
CA THR A 271 -36.70 9.60 -26.18
C THR A 271 -35.49 9.13 -26.96
N PHE A 272 -35.27 7.82 -27.00
CA PHE A 272 -34.07 7.26 -27.63
C PHE A 272 -34.24 7.04 -29.14
N GLU A 273 -33.18 7.34 -29.88
CA GLU A 273 -32.94 6.91 -31.24
C GLU A 273 -32.00 5.70 -31.29
N ILE A 274 -32.20 4.86 -32.30
CA ILE A 274 -31.40 3.67 -32.56
C ILE A 274 -30.67 3.83 -33.89
N VAL A 275 -29.35 3.76 -33.86
CA VAL A 275 -28.48 3.83 -35.04
C VAL A 275 -27.99 2.43 -35.43
N VAL A 276 -28.17 2.06 -36.69
CA VAL A 276 -27.64 0.81 -37.27
C VAL A 276 -27.18 0.98 -38.72
N GLY A 277 -26.14 0.25 -39.13
CA GLY A 277 -25.65 0.21 -40.51
C GLY A 277 -26.16 -1.01 -41.30
N GLY A 278 -26.75 -0.78 -42.47
CA GLY A 278 -27.16 -1.86 -43.37
C GLY A 278 -26.13 -2.24 -44.43
N MET A 279 -26.12 -3.51 -44.85
CA MET A 279 -25.38 -3.98 -46.03
C MET A 279 -25.72 -3.25 -47.34
N ASP A 280 -26.84 -2.52 -47.39
CA ASP A 280 -27.25 -1.66 -48.49
C ASP A 280 -26.67 -0.24 -48.41
N THR A 281 -25.60 -0.06 -47.62
CA THR A 281 -24.78 1.17 -47.50
C THR A 281 -25.47 2.32 -46.79
N LEU A 282 -26.63 2.05 -46.18
CA LEU A 282 -27.38 3.04 -45.42
C LEU A 282 -27.03 2.93 -43.94
N ILE A 283 -26.74 4.07 -43.33
CA ILE A 283 -26.89 4.28 -41.89
C ILE A 283 -28.37 4.60 -41.67
N TYR A 284 -29.02 3.88 -40.77
CA TYR A 284 -30.40 4.10 -40.37
C TYR A 284 -30.43 4.71 -38.98
N CYS A 285 -31.28 5.70 -38.80
CA CYS A 285 -31.73 6.14 -37.48
C CYS A 285 -33.22 5.80 -37.34
N ILE A 286 -33.56 5.12 -36.26
CA ILE A 286 -34.88 4.58 -35.97
C ILE A 286 -35.34 5.15 -34.63
N ASP A 287 -36.57 5.64 -34.54
CA ASP A 287 -37.16 6.13 -33.29
C ASP A 287 -37.43 4.98 -32.30
N HIS A 288 -37.60 5.31 -31.02
CA HIS A 288 -37.95 4.36 -29.95
C HIS A 288 -39.17 3.45 -30.23
N ASN A 289 -40.07 3.82 -31.14
CA ASN A 289 -41.24 3.04 -31.55
C ASN A 289 -41.01 2.18 -32.82
N GLY A 290 -39.79 2.15 -33.36
CA GLY A 290 -39.44 1.42 -34.58
C GLY A 290 -39.78 2.14 -35.88
N GLY A 291 -40.01 3.46 -35.84
CA GLY A 291 -40.22 4.33 -37.00
C GLY A 291 -38.91 4.84 -37.58
N LEU A 292 -38.85 5.04 -38.90
CA LEU A 292 -37.66 5.61 -39.53
C LEU A 292 -37.63 7.13 -39.35
N GLU A 293 -36.56 7.62 -38.73
CA GLU A 293 -36.20 9.04 -38.57
C GLU A 293 -35.54 9.55 -39.85
N TRP A 294 -34.33 9.05 -40.12
CA TRP A 294 -33.51 9.42 -41.25
C TRP A 294 -32.62 8.26 -41.73
N THR A 295 -32.06 8.43 -42.93
CA THR A 295 -31.02 7.54 -43.45
C THR A 295 -29.92 8.35 -44.09
N TYR A 296 -28.68 7.91 -43.91
CA TYR A 296 -27.54 8.43 -44.66
C TYR A 296 -26.95 7.35 -45.57
N ASP A 297 -26.83 7.64 -46.87
CA ASP A 297 -26.19 6.73 -47.84
C ASP A 297 -24.71 7.06 -47.96
N THR A 298 -23.85 6.18 -47.46
CA THR A 298 -22.39 6.35 -47.55
C THR A 298 -21.89 6.26 -49.00
N GLY A 299 -22.70 5.68 -49.90
CA GLY A 299 -22.32 5.42 -51.29
C GLY A 299 -21.29 4.30 -51.45
N ALA A 300 -21.05 3.54 -50.38
CA ALA A 300 -20.04 2.49 -50.28
C ALA A 300 -20.43 1.21 -51.04
N TRP A 301 -19.73 0.10 -50.75
CA TRP A 301 -20.08 -1.22 -51.27
C TRP A 301 -20.77 -2.12 -50.24
N ASN A 302 -20.52 -1.88 -48.95
CA ASN A 302 -21.20 -2.45 -47.78
C ASN A 302 -20.81 -1.63 -46.54
N LEU A 303 -21.65 -1.67 -45.50
CA LEU A 303 -21.29 -1.38 -44.11
C LEU A 303 -21.19 -2.74 -43.41
N TYR A 304 -19.97 -3.14 -43.03
CA TYR A 304 -19.68 -4.47 -42.51
C TYR A 304 -18.95 -4.35 -41.16
N TYR A 305 -19.49 -5.02 -40.14
CA TYR A 305 -19.04 -5.11 -38.74
C TYR A 305 -18.88 -3.84 -37.90
N SER A 306 -18.37 -2.73 -38.44
CA SER A 306 -18.17 -1.50 -37.67
C SER A 306 -19.51 -0.99 -37.13
N SER A 307 -19.63 -0.93 -35.81
CA SER A 307 -20.79 -0.39 -35.10
C SER A 307 -20.57 1.10 -34.86
N ALA A 308 -21.66 1.86 -34.71
CA ALA A 308 -21.55 3.29 -34.54
C ALA A 308 -21.07 3.65 -33.13
N ALA A 309 -20.27 4.70 -33.01
CA ALA A 309 -20.01 5.39 -31.74
C ALA A 309 -20.75 6.73 -31.78
N ILE A 310 -21.30 7.16 -30.64
CA ILE A 310 -22.11 8.37 -30.52
C ILE A 310 -21.52 9.23 -29.41
N ALA A 311 -21.24 10.50 -29.70
CA ALA A 311 -20.76 11.50 -28.73
C ALA A 311 -20.96 12.92 -29.31
N ASP A 312 -20.96 13.94 -28.45
CA ASP A 312 -20.85 15.35 -28.87
C ASP A 312 -19.38 15.65 -29.20
N LEU A 313 -19.02 15.53 -30.47
CA LEU A 313 -17.62 15.62 -30.88
C LEU A 313 -17.12 17.07 -30.88
N ASP A 314 -17.98 18.03 -31.18
CA ASP A 314 -17.60 19.43 -31.39
C ASP A 314 -18.06 20.42 -30.31
N ASP A 315 -18.55 19.89 -29.17
CA ASP A 315 -18.98 20.62 -27.97
C ASP A 315 -20.06 21.67 -28.32
N ASP A 316 -21.00 21.28 -29.19
CA ASP A 316 -22.14 22.13 -29.60
C ASP A 316 -23.46 21.78 -28.88
N GLY A 317 -23.43 20.74 -28.04
CA GLY A 317 -24.56 20.20 -27.28
C GLY A 317 -25.44 19.26 -28.09
N LYS A 318 -24.97 18.74 -29.23
CA LYS A 318 -25.67 17.75 -30.05
C LYS A 318 -24.75 16.59 -30.35
N LEU A 319 -25.35 15.42 -30.51
CA LEU A 319 -24.58 14.20 -30.74
C LEU A 319 -24.26 13.99 -32.23
N GLU A 320 -23.04 13.52 -32.48
CA GLU A 320 -22.57 13.00 -33.76
C GLU A 320 -22.52 11.47 -33.74
N VAL A 321 -22.68 10.89 -34.92
CA VAL A 321 -22.60 9.45 -35.17
C VAL A 321 -21.38 9.19 -36.04
N VAL A 322 -20.43 8.42 -35.51
CA VAL A 322 -19.21 8.00 -36.22
C VAL A 322 -19.30 6.51 -36.56
N ILE A 323 -18.95 6.15 -37.80
CA ILE A 323 -18.94 4.75 -38.24
C ILE A 323 -17.87 4.47 -39.28
N GLY A 324 -17.23 3.30 -39.18
CA GLY A 324 -16.32 2.76 -40.18
C GLY A 324 -17.05 2.08 -41.34
N CYS A 325 -16.45 2.13 -42.53
CA CYS A 325 -17.07 1.61 -43.73
C CYS A 325 -16.15 0.70 -44.58
N GLY A 326 -16.76 -0.27 -45.28
CA GLY A 326 -16.07 -1.23 -46.15
C GLY A 326 -15.55 -0.65 -47.47
N ASP A 327 -15.70 0.65 -47.71
CA ASP A 327 -15.01 1.37 -48.79
C ASP A 327 -13.72 2.06 -48.35
N GLY A 328 -13.35 1.90 -47.08
CA GLY A 328 -12.15 2.45 -46.47
C GLY A 328 -12.31 3.84 -45.88
N TYR A 329 -13.54 4.33 -45.76
CA TYR A 329 -13.83 5.61 -45.14
C TYR A 329 -14.35 5.46 -43.71
N VAL A 330 -14.02 6.45 -42.88
CA VAL A 330 -14.72 6.76 -41.64
C VAL A 330 -15.71 7.88 -41.98
N TYR A 331 -16.95 7.75 -41.55
CA TYR A 331 -17.99 8.76 -41.76
C TYR A 331 -18.45 9.32 -40.42
N CYS A 332 -18.68 10.62 -40.40
CA CYS A 332 -19.40 11.32 -39.34
C CYS A 332 -20.64 12.00 -39.91
N VAL A 333 -21.77 11.81 -39.22
CA VAL A 333 -23.04 12.50 -39.48
C VAL A 333 -23.57 13.06 -38.16
N ASN A 334 -24.22 14.21 -38.19
CA ASN A 334 -24.82 14.77 -36.99
C ASN A 334 -26.14 14.09 -36.61
N HIS A 335 -26.72 14.45 -35.47
CA HIS A 335 -28.02 14.03 -34.96
C HIS A 335 -29.18 14.00 -35.99
N THR A 336 -29.14 14.84 -37.04
CA THR A 336 -30.18 14.86 -38.09
C THR A 336 -29.89 13.98 -39.31
N GLY A 337 -28.76 13.26 -39.31
CA GLY A 337 -28.28 12.45 -40.41
C GLY A 337 -27.63 13.25 -41.54
N ASP A 338 -27.32 14.52 -41.32
CA ASP A 338 -26.60 15.35 -42.27
C ASP A 338 -25.08 15.08 -42.16
N PHE A 339 -24.40 15.05 -43.31
CA PHE A 339 -22.96 14.80 -43.38
C PHE A 339 -22.14 15.92 -42.73
N GLU A 340 -21.24 15.53 -41.84
CA GLU A 340 -20.26 16.38 -41.18
C GLU A 340 -18.90 16.30 -41.90
N TRP A 341 -18.25 15.14 -41.79
CA TRP A 341 -16.94 14.87 -42.36
C TRP A 341 -16.75 13.39 -42.71
N SER A 342 -15.69 13.10 -43.47
CA SER A 342 -15.24 11.74 -43.72
C SER A 342 -13.72 11.69 -43.85
N TYR A 343 -13.12 10.60 -43.40
CA TYR A 343 -11.68 10.37 -43.52
C TYR A 343 -11.39 9.11 -44.34
N GLU A 344 -10.50 9.20 -45.34
CA GLU A 344 -10.08 8.08 -46.17
C GLU A 344 -8.88 7.36 -45.56
N THR A 345 -9.08 6.11 -45.12
CA THR A 345 -7.99 5.18 -44.76
C THR A 345 -7.49 4.43 -46.01
N GLY A 346 -6.52 3.53 -45.86
CA GLY A 346 -5.91 2.80 -46.97
C GLY A 346 -6.70 1.58 -47.47
N GLU A 347 -7.53 0.97 -46.63
CA GLU A 347 -8.35 -0.23 -46.88
C GLU A 347 -9.59 -0.21 -45.96
N TRP A 348 -10.41 -1.26 -45.95
CA TRP A 348 -11.69 -1.30 -45.23
C TRP A 348 -11.55 -1.01 -43.73
N VAL A 349 -12.58 -0.37 -43.18
CA VAL A 349 -12.68 -0.04 -41.75
C VAL A 349 -13.81 -0.90 -41.15
N ASP A 350 -13.45 -2.05 -40.58
CA ASP A 350 -14.39 -2.96 -39.90
C ASP A 350 -14.33 -2.87 -38.37
N SER A 351 -13.31 -2.18 -37.83
CA SER A 351 -13.24 -1.77 -36.43
C SER A 351 -14.37 -0.80 -36.12
N SER A 352 -14.98 -0.92 -34.95
CA SER A 352 -15.84 0.15 -34.42
C SER A 352 -14.94 1.30 -33.91
N PRO A 353 -15.42 2.56 -33.94
CA PRO A 353 -14.69 3.67 -33.35
C PRO A 353 -14.71 3.62 -31.81
N ALA A 354 -13.71 4.23 -31.19
CA ALA A 354 -13.74 4.67 -29.79
C ALA A 354 -13.50 6.20 -29.76
N ILE A 355 -14.09 6.89 -28.79
CA ILE A 355 -14.08 8.34 -28.66
C ILE A 355 -13.63 8.72 -27.25
N ALA A 356 -12.59 9.53 -27.15
CA ALA A 356 -12.04 10.03 -25.88
C ALA A 356 -11.18 11.29 -26.11
N ASP A 357 -11.07 12.14 -25.10
CA ASP A 357 -10.10 13.24 -25.04
C ASP A 357 -8.72 12.68 -24.64
N LEU A 358 -7.86 12.49 -25.64
CA LEU A 358 -6.59 11.79 -25.49
C LEU A 358 -5.46 12.70 -24.98
N ASP A 359 -5.58 14.02 -25.09
CA ASP A 359 -4.58 14.98 -24.59
C ASP A 359 -5.05 15.92 -23.47
N GLY A 360 -6.28 15.76 -22.99
CA GLY A 360 -6.86 16.55 -21.92
C GLY A 360 -7.11 18.00 -22.34
N ASP A 361 -7.33 18.25 -23.64
CA ASP A 361 -7.57 19.60 -24.17
C ASP A 361 -9.07 20.01 -24.18
N GLY A 362 -9.95 19.07 -23.83
CA GLY A 362 -11.40 19.20 -23.83
C GLY A 362 -12.04 18.95 -25.20
N SER A 363 -11.28 18.54 -26.22
CA SER A 363 -11.80 18.13 -27.53
C SER A 363 -11.67 16.62 -27.67
N LEU A 364 -12.71 15.96 -28.18
CA LEU A 364 -12.68 14.52 -28.36
C LEU A 364 -11.90 14.09 -29.61
N GLU A 365 -11.13 13.01 -29.49
CA GLU A 365 -10.52 12.26 -30.59
C GLU A 365 -11.30 11.00 -30.93
N VAL A 366 -11.27 10.64 -32.21
CA VAL A 366 -11.81 9.37 -32.74
C VAL A 366 -10.66 8.41 -33.03
N LEU A 367 -10.67 7.26 -32.37
CA LEU A 367 -9.76 6.14 -32.59
C LEU A 367 -10.43 5.07 -33.45
N ILE A 368 -9.76 4.60 -34.49
CA ILE A 368 -10.32 3.56 -35.36
C ILE A 368 -9.28 2.73 -36.12
N GLY A 369 -9.47 1.41 -36.15
CA GLY A 369 -8.61 0.47 -36.86
C GLY A 369 -9.00 0.24 -38.31
N SER A 370 -8.02 0.09 -39.20
CA SER A 370 -8.24 -0.25 -40.62
C SER A 370 -7.47 -1.50 -41.05
N ARG A 371 -8.01 -2.15 -42.09
CA ARG A 371 -7.38 -3.32 -42.72
C ARG A 371 -6.05 -3.01 -43.41
N ASP A 372 -5.67 -1.75 -43.52
CA ASP A 372 -4.38 -1.32 -44.03
C ASP A 372 -3.22 -1.43 -43.02
N SER A 373 -3.50 -2.02 -41.85
CA SER A 373 -2.58 -2.21 -40.71
C SER A 373 -2.29 -0.94 -39.91
N TYR A 374 -3.21 0.02 -39.92
CA TYR A 374 -3.10 1.24 -39.12
C TYR A 374 -4.29 1.41 -38.17
N LEU A 375 -3.96 1.75 -36.93
CA LEU A 375 -4.84 2.46 -36.02
C LEU A 375 -4.70 3.96 -36.32
N TYR A 376 -5.82 4.64 -36.52
CA TYR A 376 -5.89 6.07 -36.78
C TYR A 376 -6.45 6.80 -35.56
N CYS A 377 -5.91 7.99 -35.31
CA CYS A 377 -6.47 8.98 -34.42
C CYS A 377 -6.82 10.22 -35.25
N LEU A 378 -8.09 10.61 -35.20
CA LEU A 378 -8.66 11.78 -35.86
C LEU A 378 -9.16 12.73 -34.79
N ASN A 379 -9.10 14.04 -35.02
CA ASN A 379 -9.76 15.00 -34.13
C ASN A 379 -11.27 15.05 -34.37
N SER A 380 -11.98 15.82 -33.53
CA SER A 380 -13.44 16.07 -33.64
C SER A 380 -13.94 16.45 -35.03
N THR A 381 -13.12 17.12 -35.84
CA THR A 381 -13.46 17.55 -37.21
C THR A 381 -13.09 16.55 -38.31
N GLY A 382 -12.58 15.38 -37.93
CA GLY A 382 -12.13 14.32 -38.85
C GLY A 382 -10.76 14.56 -39.48
N ASP A 383 -10.02 15.57 -39.02
CA ASP A 383 -8.65 15.81 -39.46
C ASP A 383 -7.69 14.83 -38.76
N PHE A 384 -6.67 14.39 -39.50
CA PHE A 384 -5.69 13.43 -39.00
C PHE A 384 -4.80 14.03 -37.90
N ASN A 385 -4.75 13.36 -36.75
CA ASN A 385 -3.78 13.65 -35.68
C ASN A 385 -2.54 12.75 -35.85
N TRP A 386 -2.69 11.45 -35.63
CA TRP A 386 -1.61 10.48 -35.73
C TRP A 386 -2.10 9.09 -36.18
N SER A 387 -1.16 8.19 -36.48
CA SER A 387 -1.49 6.77 -36.69
C SER A 387 -0.39 5.86 -36.13
N TYR A 388 -0.80 4.68 -35.70
CA TYR A 388 0.07 3.61 -35.26
C TYR A 388 -0.01 2.44 -36.23
N LYS A 389 1.13 1.85 -36.61
CA LYS A 389 1.19 0.75 -37.57
C LYS A 389 1.40 -0.60 -36.87
N THR A 390 0.42 -1.49 -36.96
CA THR A 390 0.55 -2.91 -36.56
C THR A 390 1.33 -3.71 -37.61
N GLY A 391 1.61 -4.99 -37.33
CA GLY A 391 2.33 -5.85 -38.27
C GLY A 391 1.50 -6.30 -39.47
N LEU A 392 0.18 -6.45 -39.29
CA LEU A 392 -0.80 -6.86 -40.29
C LEU A 392 -2.15 -6.14 -40.05
N MET A 393 -3.17 -6.47 -40.82
CA MET A 393 -4.45 -5.75 -40.79
C MET A 393 -5.10 -5.74 -39.41
N ILE A 394 -5.75 -4.63 -39.07
CA ILE A 394 -6.74 -4.59 -37.99
C ILE A 394 -8.08 -4.93 -38.64
N TYR A 395 -8.75 -5.96 -38.16
CA TYR A 395 -9.99 -6.46 -38.73
C TYR A 395 -11.18 -5.91 -37.94
N THR A 396 -11.70 -6.68 -36.98
CA THR A 396 -12.90 -6.34 -36.19
C THR A 396 -12.59 -5.91 -34.77
N SER A 397 -11.35 -6.11 -34.30
CA SER A 397 -10.92 -5.61 -32.99
C SER A 397 -11.06 -4.10 -33.00
N SER A 398 -11.81 -3.57 -32.03
CA SER A 398 -12.02 -2.14 -31.85
C SER A 398 -11.09 -1.61 -30.75
N PRO A 399 -10.66 -0.34 -30.80
CA PRO A 399 -9.82 0.24 -29.76
C PRO A 399 -10.54 0.21 -28.40
N CYS A 400 -9.78 -0.02 -27.33
CA CYS A 400 -10.19 0.23 -25.95
C CYS A 400 -9.22 1.26 -25.37
N VAL A 401 -9.75 2.26 -24.69
CA VAL A 401 -9.00 3.33 -24.01
C VAL A 401 -9.09 3.09 -22.51
N ALA A 402 -7.95 3.12 -21.80
CA ALA A 402 -7.88 2.99 -20.34
C ALA A 402 -6.51 3.47 -19.83
N ASP A 403 -6.44 4.05 -18.64
CA ASP A 403 -5.18 4.40 -17.96
C ASP A 403 -4.67 3.18 -17.18
N ILE A 404 -3.91 2.30 -17.84
CA ILE A 404 -3.59 0.99 -17.26
C ILE A 404 -2.56 1.05 -16.13
N ASP A 405 -1.78 2.12 -16.02
CA ASP A 405 -0.77 2.29 -14.97
C ASP A 405 -1.03 3.49 -14.04
N GLY A 406 -2.22 4.08 -14.10
CA GLY A 406 -2.69 5.13 -13.21
C GLY A 406 -1.83 6.41 -13.28
N ASP A 407 -1.22 6.69 -14.44
CA ASP A 407 -0.33 7.84 -14.61
C ASP A 407 -1.05 9.12 -15.07
N GLY A 408 -2.36 9.02 -15.29
CA GLY A 408 -3.26 10.04 -15.78
C GLY A 408 -3.28 10.16 -17.30
N ILE A 409 -2.64 9.26 -18.05
CA ILE A 409 -2.60 9.26 -19.51
C ILE A 409 -3.18 7.94 -20.03
N PHE A 410 -4.14 8.02 -20.94
CA PHE A 410 -4.72 6.82 -21.51
C PHE A 410 -3.74 6.02 -22.37
N GLU A 411 -3.79 4.70 -22.21
CA GLU A 411 -3.34 3.72 -23.18
C GLU A 411 -4.44 3.29 -24.13
N ILE A 412 -4.02 2.84 -25.31
CA ILE A 412 -4.90 2.31 -26.33
C ILE A 412 -4.56 0.86 -26.63
N PHE A 413 -5.57 -0.01 -26.49
CA PHE A 413 -5.47 -1.43 -26.72
C PHE A 413 -6.12 -1.82 -28.04
N ILE A 414 -5.41 -2.57 -28.88
CA ILE A 414 -5.92 -3.00 -30.18
C ILE A 414 -5.36 -4.35 -30.63
N GLY A 415 -6.24 -5.24 -31.08
CA GLY A 415 -5.90 -6.54 -31.65
C GLY A 415 -5.57 -6.47 -33.15
N SER A 416 -4.68 -7.34 -33.62
CA SER A 416 -4.31 -7.42 -35.04
C SER A 416 -4.09 -8.84 -35.54
N TYR A 417 -4.18 -9.00 -36.87
CA TYR A 417 -3.86 -10.23 -37.61
C TYR A 417 -2.36 -10.56 -37.66
N ASP A 418 -1.52 -9.82 -36.93
CA ASP A 418 -0.12 -10.20 -36.69
C ASP A 418 0.05 -11.05 -35.43
N ASN A 419 -1.08 -11.57 -34.91
CA ASN A 419 -1.21 -12.41 -33.73
C ASN A 419 -0.87 -11.64 -32.44
N ARG A 420 -1.18 -10.34 -32.39
CA ARG A 420 -0.83 -9.50 -31.26
C ARG A 420 -1.99 -8.66 -30.77
N LEU A 421 -2.02 -8.52 -29.45
CA LEU A 421 -2.62 -7.39 -28.77
C LEU A 421 -1.54 -6.32 -28.57
N HIS A 422 -1.81 -5.10 -29.00
CA HIS A 422 -0.93 -3.95 -28.85
C HIS A 422 -1.45 -3.03 -27.74
N CYS A 423 -0.57 -2.59 -26.85
CA CYS A 423 -0.80 -1.52 -25.89
C CYS A 423 0.04 -0.30 -26.33
N ILE A 424 -0.63 0.82 -26.57
CA ILE A 424 -0.08 2.01 -27.21
C ILE A 424 -0.23 3.19 -26.25
N GLU A 425 0.88 3.82 -25.90
CA GLU A 425 0.92 5.00 -25.04
C GLU A 425 0.88 6.26 -25.91
N ILE A 426 0.11 7.25 -25.47
CA ILE A 426 0.05 8.57 -26.10
C ILE A 426 1.23 9.41 -25.61
N THR A 427 1.89 10.08 -26.54
CA THR A 427 3.10 10.84 -26.26
C THR A 427 2.92 12.32 -26.55
N GLY A 428 3.56 13.15 -25.73
CA GLY A 428 3.51 14.61 -25.88
C GLY A 428 2.36 15.27 -25.12
N VAL A 429 1.66 14.51 -24.27
CA VAL A 429 0.55 14.92 -23.41
C VAL A 429 0.95 14.80 -21.93
N THR A 430 0.16 15.35 -21.01
CA THR A 430 0.44 15.31 -19.55
C THR A 430 -0.72 14.81 -18.71
N SER A 431 -1.89 14.68 -19.31
CA SER A 431 -3.11 14.14 -18.75
C SER A 431 -4.03 13.82 -19.93
N SER A 432 -4.93 12.87 -19.76
CA SER A 432 -6.09 12.68 -20.63
C SER A 432 -7.34 13.32 -19.99
N GLY A 433 -8.43 13.36 -20.75
CA GLY A 433 -9.72 13.89 -20.29
C GLY A 433 -10.81 12.82 -20.36
N GLU A 434 -12.02 13.24 -20.72
CA GLU A 434 -13.24 12.43 -20.77
C GLU A 434 -13.20 11.32 -21.83
N ALA A 435 -13.95 10.23 -21.62
CA ALA A 435 -13.97 9.07 -22.51
C ALA A 435 -15.38 8.52 -22.79
N PRO A 436 -16.31 9.32 -23.36
CA PRO A 436 -17.75 9.02 -23.45
C PRO A 436 -18.12 7.79 -24.32
N TRP A 437 -17.14 7.26 -25.08
CA TRP A 437 -17.28 6.00 -25.82
C TRP A 437 -15.92 5.29 -25.92
N TYR A 438 -15.37 4.87 -24.79
CA TYR A 438 -13.98 4.39 -24.69
C TYR A 438 -13.72 3.01 -25.32
N ARG A 439 -14.76 2.21 -25.61
CA ARG A 439 -14.61 0.87 -26.20
C ARG A 439 -15.79 0.42 -27.07
N PHE A 440 -15.68 -0.80 -27.60
CA PHE A 440 -16.77 -1.44 -28.36
C PHE A 440 -18.07 -1.47 -27.53
N GLN A 441 -19.17 -0.97 -28.11
CA GLN A 441 -20.49 -0.89 -27.45
C GLN A 441 -20.55 -0.01 -26.19
N GLY A 442 -19.63 0.95 -26.04
CA GLY A 442 -19.71 1.98 -25.00
C GLY A 442 -19.04 1.57 -23.69
N SER A 443 -19.38 0.39 -23.16
CA SER A 443 -19.00 0.00 -21.79
C SER A 443 -18.55 -1.44 -21.65
N ILE A 444 -18.06 -1.82 -20.46
CA ILE A 444 -17.70 -3.21 -20.07
C ILE A 444 -18.86 -4.20 -20.21
N PHE A 445 -20.11 -3.75 -20.16
CA PHE A 445 -21.32 -4.56 -20.32
C PHE A 445 -21.75 -4.77 -21.78
N ASN A 446 -21.12 -4.04 -22.71
CA ASN A 446 -21.48 -3.93 -24.13
C ASN A 446 -22.94 -3.47 -24.36
N ALA A 447 -23.44 -2.55 -23.54
CA ALA A 447 -24.83 -2.10 -23.55
C ALA A 447 -25.26 -1.33 -24.81
N GLY A 448 -24.31 -0.77 -25.57
CA GLY A 448 -24.56 0.02 -26.77
C GLY A 448 -25.13 1.41 -26.47
N ARG A 449 -24.81 1.94 -25.29
CA ARG A 449 -25.17 3.28 -24.79
C ARG A 449 -23.91 4.11 -24.63
N MET A 450 -24.08 5.43 -24.71
CA MET A 450 -23.00 6.35 -24.35
C MET A 450 -22.90 6.47 -22.83
N ASP A 451 -21.82 7.07 -22.40
CA ASP A 451 -21.54 7.51 -21.04
C ASP A 451 -21.60 9.06 -21.07
N SER A 452 -22.61 9.62 -20.41
CA SER A 452 -23.04 11.03 -20.57
C SER A 452 -22.24 12.00 -19.70
N ASP A 453 -21.80 11.59 -18.53
CA ASP A 453 -20.98 12.36 -17.60
C ASP A 453 -19.50 11.93 -17.60
N SER A 454 -19.17 10.91 -18.40
CA SER A 454 -17.81 10.45 -18.72
C SER A 454 -17.05 9.86 -17.56
N ASP A 455 -17.76 9.19 -16.64
CA ASP A 455 -17.23 8.51 -15.46
C ASP A 455 -16.82 7.05 -15.73
N LEU A 456 -17.00 6.57 -16.97
CA LEU A 456 -16.77 5.20 -17.49
C LEU A 456 -17.93 4.21 -17.29
N LEU A 457 -19.03 4.62 -16.68
CA LEU A 457 -20.27 3.88 -16.51
C LEU A 457 -21.33 4.35 -17.52
N ASP A 458 -21.75 3.48 -18.44
CA ASP A 458 -22.73 3.91 -19.45
C ASP A 458 -24.13 4.13 -18.87
N ASP A 459 -24.92 4.97 -19.54
CA ASP A 459 -26.27 5.36 -19.10
C ASP A 459 -27.25 4.19 -18.85
N ALA A 460 -27.03 2.99 -19.41
CA ALA A 460 -27.87 1.82 -19.05
C ALA A 460 -27.43 1.19 -17.73
N SER A 461 -26.13 1.19 -17.46
CA SER A 461 -25.53 0.60 -16.29
C SER A 461 -25.76 1.45 -15.05
N GLU A 462 -25.74 2.78 -15.18
CA GLU A 462 -26.11 3.67 -14.08
C GLU A 462 -27.55 3.44 -13.58
N SER A 463 -28.48 3.19 -14.51
CA SER A 463 -29.86 2.85 -14.14
C SER A 463 -29.95 1.57 -13.29
N TYR A 464 -28.98 0.67 -13.42
CA TYR A 464 -28.89 -0.56 -12.62
C TYR A 464 -28.27 -0.28 -11.25
N TYR A 465 -27.14 0.43 -11.19
CA TYR A 465 -26.49 0.81 -9.94
C TYR A 465 -27.27 1.88 -9.16
N GLY A 466 -28.26 2.51 -9.78
CA GLY A 466 -29.11 3.52 -9.14
C GLY A 466 -28.48 4.92 -9.11
N THR A 467 -27.41 5.11 -9.89
CA THR A 467 -26.65 6.35 -10.03
C THR A 467 -27.29 7.30 -11.04
N LEU A 468 -26.74 8.51 -11.17
CA LEU A 468 -27.34 9.63 -11.90
C LEU A 468 -26.62 9.92 -13.23
N ILE A 469 -27.31 9.64 -14.34
CA ILE A 469 -26.84 9.82 -15.75
C ILE A 469 -26.18 11.16 -16.13
N ASP A 470 -26.29 12.21 -15.32
CA ASP A 470 -25.66 13.51 -15.62
C ASP A 470 -24.74 13.98 -14.46
N ASP A 471 -24.30 13.08 -13.58
CA ASP A 471 -23.59 13.38 -12.33
C ASP A 471 -22.61 12.25 -11.98
N ALA A 472 -21.36 12.40 -12.43
CA ALA A 472 -20.29 11.40 -12.32
C ALA A 472 -19.96 10.92 -10.89
N ASP A 473 -20.48 11.55 -9.85
CA ASP A 473 -20.25 11.24 -8.43
C ASP A 473 -21.57 11.47 -7.68
N THR A 474 -22.41 10.43 -7.68
CA THR A 474 -23.82 10.49 -7.26
C THR A 474 -23.95 10.81 -5.77
N ASP A 475 -23.06 10.27 -4.93
CA ASP A 475 -23.13 10.41 -3.47
C ASP A 475 -22.19 11.47 -2.88
N ASN A 476 -21.29 12.01 -3.72
CA ASN A 476 -20.35 13.09 -3.44
C ASN A 476 -19.25 12.70 -2.43
N ASP A 477 -18.72 11.47 -2.53
CA ASP A 477 -17.69 10.90 -1.66
C ASP A 477 -16.25 11.15 -2.14
N GLU A 478 -16.09 11.75 -3.33
CA GLU A 478 -14.84 11.98 -4.09
C GLU A 478 -14.31 10.79 -4.93
N LEU A 479 -15.09 9.72 -5.10
CA LEU A 479 -14.98 8.69 -6.14
C LEU A 479 -16.06 8.94 -7.19
N GLU A 480 -15.75 8.62 -8.45
CA GLU A 480 -16.76 8.68 -9.51
C GLU A 480 -17.52 7.35 -9.57
N ASP A 481 -18.80 7.34 -9.93
CA ASP A 481 -19.65 6.12 -9.87
C ASP A 481 -19.04 4.99 -10.74
N GLY A 482 -18.53 5.35 -11.92
CA GLY A 482 -17.76 4.43 -12.75
C GLY A 482 -16.40 4.07 -12.18
N GLU A 483 -15.72 4.93 -11.39
CA GLU A 483 -14.51 4.50 -10.66
C GLU A 483 -14.85 3.39 -9.66
N GLU A 484 -15.95 3.54 -8.92
CA GLU A 484 -16.39 2.53 -7.96
C GLU A 484 -16.79 1.23 -8.66
N VAL A 485 -17.55 1.29 -9.74
CA VAL A 485 -17.96 0.08 -10.48
C VAL A 485 -16.78 -0.61 -11.18
N LEU A 486 -15.80 0.14 -11.71
CA LEU A 486 -14.68 -0.43 -12.48
C LEU A 486 -13.47 -0.82 -11.63
N TYR A 487 -13.18 -0.10 -10.54
CA TYR A 487 -11.98 -0.32 -9.72
C TYR A 487 -12.31 -0.81 -8.30
N TYR A 488 -13.52 -0.55 -7.79
CA TYR A 488 -13.92 -0.91 -6.42
C TYR A 488 -15.33 -1.54 -6.36
N PRO A 489 -15.63 -2.59 -7.14
CA PRO A 489 -16.99 -3.08 -7.39
C PRO A 489 -17.74 -3.66 -6.17
N TYR A 490 -17.10 -3.64 -5.00
CA TYR A 490 -17.66 -4.03 -3.71
C TYR A 490 -18.23 -2.86 -2.90
N ILE A 491 -17.98 -1.63 -3.36
CA ILE A 491 -18.51 -0.37 -2.81
C ILE A 491 -19.84 -0.04 -3.51
N ASP A 492 -20.82 0.49 -2.77
CA ASP A 492 -22.12 0.91 -3.32
C ASP A 492 -21.99 2.37 -3.80
N PRO A 493 -22.04 2.66 -5.11
CA PRO A 493 -21.84 4.01 -5.66
C PRO A 493 -22.96 5.01 -5.34
N THR A 494 -23.82 4.67 -4.38
CA THR A 494 -24.90 5.52 -3.88
C THR A 494 -24.83 5.74 -2.38
N ASP A 495 -23.83 5.17 -1.70
CA ASP A 495 -23.64 5.22 -0.25
C ASP A 495 -22.26 5.77 0.12
N ILE A 496 -22.21 7.08 0.39
CA ILE A 496 -21.00 7.87 0.71
C ILE A 496 -20.08 7.34 1.83
N ASP A 497 -20.51 6.33 2.59
CA ASP A 497 -19.90 5.81 3.83
C ASP A 497 -20.44 4.39 4.07
N CYS A 498 -19.84 3.41 3.40
CA CYS A 498 -20.36 2.03 3.30
C CYS A 498 -20.36 1.28 4.63
N ASP A 499 -19.36 1.48 5.49
CA ASP A 499 -19.25 0.83 6.79
C ASP A 499 -19.85 1.64 7.95
N ASN A 500 -20.18 2.91 7.70
CA ASN A 500 -20.80 3.86 8.63
C ASN A 500 -19.89 4.25 9.81
N ASP A 501 -18.57 4.30 9.60
CA ASP A 501 -17.57 4.75 10.58
C ASP A 501 -17.47 6.29 10.66
N GLY A 502 -17.87 7.00 9.58
CA GLY A 502 -17.88 8.45 9.47
C GLY A 502 -16.81 9.05 8.54
N LEU A 503 -15.90 8.23 8.01
CA LEU A 503 -15.11 8.53 6.81
C LEU A 503 -15.97 8.30 5.56
N THR A 504 -15.52 8.86 4.44
CA THR A 504 -16.14 8.58 3.15
C THR A 504 -15.29 7.57 2.41
N ASP A 505 -15.90 6.71 1.62
CA ASP A 505 -15.20 5.64 0.89
C ASP A 505 -14.04 6.23 0.04
N GLY A 506 -14.28 7.36 -0.62
CA GLY A 506 -13.24 8.12 -1.31
C GLY A 506 -12.12 8.67 -0.43
N SER A 507 -12.41 9.09 0.79
CA SER A 507 -11.37 9.52 1.75
C SER A 507 -10.50 8.35 2.19
N GLU A 508 -11.12 7.21 2.45
CA GLU A 508 -10.44 5.98 2.83
C GLU A 508 -9.54 5.51 1.70
N ILE A 509 -10.05 5.36 0.48
CA ILE A 509 -9.25 4.91 -0.67
C ILE A 509 -8.16 5.93 -1.05
N LYS A 510 -8.46 7.22 -1.13
CA LYS A 510 -7.53 8.22 -1.70
C LYS A 510 -6.61 8.85 -0.66
N THR A 511 -6.97 8.85 0.63
CA THR A 511 -6.25 9.58 1.69
C THR A 511 -5.69 8.68 2.79
N TYR A 512 -6.53 7.84 3.40
CA TYR A 512 -6.17 7.11 4.62
C TYR A 512 -5.66 5.69 4.37
N LEU A 513 -6.03 5.11 3.23
CA LEU A 513 -5.72 3.75 2.77
C LEU A 513 -6.30 2.66 3.67
N THR A 514 -7.45 2.94 4.30
CA THR A 514 -8.29 2.02 5.08
C THR A 514 -9.25 1.23 4.18
N ASP A 515 -9.93 0.22 4.73
CA ASP A 515 -10.90 -0.62 4.01
C ASP A 515 -12.32 -0.03 4.16
N PRO A 516 -12.95 0.50 3.10
CA PRO A 516 -14.27 1.15 3.17
C PRO A 516 -15.45 0.26 3.60
N LEU A 517 -15.19 -1.03 3.81
CA LEU A 517 -16.16 -2.01 4.27
C LEU A 517 -15.89 -2.49 5.70
N ASP A 518 -14.82 -2.01 6.36
CA ASP A 518 -14.39 -2.42 7.68
C ASP A 518 -14.05 -1.21 8.55
N SER A 519 -14.97 -0.85 9.43
CA SER A 519 -14.88 0.37 10.26
C SER A 519 -13.66 0.43 11.18
N ASP A 520 -12.92 -0.66 11.33
CA ASP A 520 -11.76 -0.84 12.23
C ASP A 520 -10.71 -1.66 11.45
N SER A 521 -9.96 -0.96 10.58
CA SER A 521 -9.09 -1.57 9.58
C SER A 521 -7.93 -2.37 10.17
N ASP A 522 -7.44 -2.00 11.34
CA ASP A 522 -6.32 -2.67 12.02
C ASP A 522 -6.73 -3.58 13.19
N ASN A 523 -8.03 -3.63 13.49
CA ASN A 523 -8.69 -4.51 14.45
C ASN A 523 -8.28 -4.27 15.90
N ASP A 524 -8.06 -3.00 16.27
CA ASP A 524 -7.72 -2.58 17.63
C ASP A 524 -8.95 -2.15 18.46
N LEU A 525 -10.14 -2.05 17.85
CA LEU A 525 -11.42 -1.60 18.42
C LEU A 525 -11.66 -0.08 18.43
N LEU A 526 -10.80 0.71 17.81
CA LEU A 526 -11.07 2.08 17.39
C LEU A 526 -11.62 2.06 15.97
N ASP A 527 -12.58 2.95 15.70
CA ASP A 527 -13.08 3.11 14.33
C ASP A 527 -12.09 4.02 13.55
N ASP A 528 -11.89 3.80 12.26
CA ASP A 528 -10.87 4.51 11.46
C ASP A 528 -11.05 6.05 11.50
N GLU A 529 -12.30 6.56 11.49
CA GLU A 529 -12.62 7.99 11.72
C GLU A 529 -12.05 8.50 13.05
N GLU A 530 -12.19 7.71 14.13
CA GLU A 530 -11.75 8.11 15.48
C GLU A 530 -10.23 8.28 15.55
N GLU A 531 -9.48 7.53 14.75
CA GLU A 531 -8.02 7.56 14.74
C GLU A 531 -7.44 8.71 13.92
N VAL A 532 -8.09 9.05 12.81
CA VAL A 532 -7.59 10.09 11.88
C VAL A 532 -8.09 11.50 12.22
N ILE A 533 -9.17 11.59 12.99
CA ILE A 533 -9.66 12.82 13.61
C ILE A 533 -9.21 12.80 15.08
N LEU A 534 -9.25 13.94 15.78
CA LEU A 534 -9.10 13.92 17.24
C LEU A 534 -10.23 13.04 17.81
N GLY A 535 -9.89 11.80 18.14
CA GLY A 535 -10.80 10.76 18.61
C GLY A 535 -11.52 11.14 19.89
N THR A 536 -12.42 10.26 20.34
CA THR A 536 -13.18 10.51 21.58
C THR A 536 -12.29 10.52 22.83
N ASP A 537 -11.16 9.84 22.74
CA ASP A 537 -10.02 9.75 23.65
C ASP A 537 -9.13 11.01 23.65
N GLY A 538 -9.04 11.71 22.51
CA GLY A 538 -8.28 12.94 22.31
C GLY A 538 -6.93 12.75 21.60
N TYR A 539 -6.64 11.57 21.06
CA TYR A 539 -5.42 11.26 20.32
C TYR A 539 -5.71 11.16 18.81
N ILE A 540 -4.64 11.05 18.02
CA ILE A 540 -4.69 10.78 16.58
C ILE A 540 -3.64 9.68 16.38
N THR A 541 -4.12 8.49 16.05
CA THR A 541 -3.34 7.26 15.87
C THR A 541 -3.28 6.91 14.39
N ASN A 542 -2.83 5.71 14.05
CA ASN A 542 -2.70 5.28 12.67
C ASN A 542 -3.64 4.09 12.41
N PRO A 543 -4.71 4.24 11.61
CA PRO A 543 -5.76 3.23 11.43
C PRO A 543 -5.38 1.98 10.66
N LEU A 544 -4.08 1.81 10.42
CA LEU A 544 -3.51 0.65 9.74
C LEU A 544 -2.49 -0.06 10.64
N ASN A 545 -2.43 0.32 11.91
CA ASN A 545 -1.45 -0.14 12.88
C ASN A 545 -1.96 0.00 14.30
N ALA A 546 -2.59 -1.08 14.78
CA ALA A 546 -3.16 -1.23 16.11
C ALA A 546 -2.28 -0.80 17.29
N ASP A 547 -0.97 -0.64 17.13
CA ASP A 547 -0.01 -0.24 18.17
C ASP A 547 0.88 0.86 17.58
N THR A 548 0.39 2.12 17.64
CA THR A 548 0.92 3.27 16.91
C THR A 548 2.36 3.60 17.27
N ASP A 549 2.74 3.45 18.53
CA ASP A 549 4.09 3.76 19.01
C ASP A 549 5.00 2.54 19.24
N SER A 550 4.45 1.33 19.05
CA SER A 550 5.14 0.04 19.07
C SER A 550 5.68 -0.35 20.44
N ASP A 551 4.95 -0.06 21.50
CA ASP A 551 5.33 -0.36 22.88
C ASP A 551 4.79 -1.71 23.39
N GLY A 552 3.81 -2.29 22.68
CA GLY A 552 3.21 -3.58 22.97
C GLY A 552 1.80 -3.55 23.55
N LEU A 553 1.21 -2.37 23.75
CA LEU A 553 -0.22 -2.13 23.97
C LEU A 553 -0.86 -1.70 22.64
N ASP A 554 -2.13 -2.03 22.43
CA ASP A 554 -2.87 -1.47 21.31
C ASP A 554 -3.50 -0.11 21.66
N ASP A 555 -3.76 0.74 20.65
CA ASP A 555 -4.14 2.14 20.87
C ASP A 555 -5.47 2.23 21.66
N TYR A 556 -6.38 1.26 21.45
CA TYR A 556 -7.58 1.11 22.27
C TYR A 556 -7.29 0.76 23.75
N GLU A 557 -6.38 -0.18 24.02
CA GLU A 557 -5.98 -0.58 25.38
C GLU A 557 -5.44 0.60 26.19
N GLU A 558 -4.69 1.50 25.56
CA GLU A 558 -4.11 2.68 26.18
C GLU A 558 -5.14 3.77 26.50
N THR A 559 -6.19 3.85 25.68
CA THR A 559 -7.24 4.88 25.80
C THR A 559 -8.42 4.44 26.67
N VAL A 560 -8.58 3.13 26.87
CA VAL A 560 -9.59 2.53 27.74
C VAL A 560 -8.93 1.78 28.87
N ALA A 561 -8.80 2.45 30.02
CA ALA A 561 -8.23 1.90 31.27
C ALA A 561 -8.59 0.42 31.45
N GLY A 562 -7.64 -0.44 31.10
CA GLY A 562 -7.81 -1.87 30.95
C GLY A 562 -7.93 -2.58 32.29
N ASP A 563 -7.41 -3.81 32.37
CA ASP A 563 -7.37 -4.58 33.62
C ASP A 563 -6.34 -4.02 34.64
N ASP A 564 -5.37 -3.22 34.18
CA ASP A 564 -4.32 -2.53 34.95
C ASP A 564 -4.74 -1.18 35.55
N SER A 565 -5.78 -0.55 34.98
CA SER A 565 -6.36 0.75 35.39
C SER A 565 -5.55 2.01 35.02
N TYR A 566 -4.52 1.90 34.19
CA TYR A 566 -3.73 3.03 33.71
C TYR A 566 -4.21 3.50 32.34
N LEU A 567 -3.94 4.77 32.01
CA LEU A 567 -4.23 5.36 30.70
C LEU A 567 -2.93 6.00 30.23
N THR A 568 -2.45 5.59 29.06
CA THR A 568 -1.19 6.05 28.47
C THR A 568 -1.49 6.84 27.19
N ASP A 569 -0.47 7.46 26.60
CA ASP A 569 -0.60 8.19 25.35
C ASP A 569 -0.19 7.25 24.21
N PRO A 570 -1.10 6.80 23.32
CA PRO A 570 -0.80 5.81 22.28
C PRO A 570 0.17 6.30 21.18
N THR A 571 0.78 7.46 21.41
CA THR A 571 1.79 8.06 20.54
C THR A 571 3.12 8.27 21.24
N ASP A 572 3.25 7.82 22.49
CA ASP A 572 4.41 7.99 23.36
C ASP A 572 4.72 6.69 24.14
N PRO A 573 5.71 5.89 23.70
CA PRO A 573 5.89 4.51 24.15
C PRO A 573 6.52 4.36 25.55
N ASP A 574 6.67 5.46 26.29
CA ASP A 574 7.35 5.57 27.60
C ASP A 574 6.81 6.86 28.26
N SER A 575 5.69 6.73 28.96
CA SER A 575 4.86 7.81 29.48
C SER A 575 5.55 8.67 30.54
N ASP A 576 6.52 8.13 31.27
CA ASP A 576 7.22 8.82 32.36
C ASP A 576 8.73 9.07 32.12
N ASP A 577 9.24 8.65 30.96
CA ASP A 577 10.62 8.80 30.48
C ASP A 577 11.67 8.07 31.35
N ASP A 578 11.33 6.96 32.00
CA ASP A 578 12.25 6.20 32.87
C ASP A 578 13.09 5.15 32.11
N GLY A 579 12.68 4.81 30.88
CA GLY A 579 13.35 3.84 30.00
C GLY A 579 12.80 2.41 30.06
N LEU A 580 11.66 2.19 30.72
CA LEU A 580 10.75 1.06 30.52
C LEU A 580 9.55 1.56 29.69
N ASN A 581 9.12 0.77 28.72
CA ASN A 581 7.98 1.15 27.88
C ASN A 581 6.67 0.78 28.57
N ASP A 582 5.56 1.49 28.29
CA ASP A 582 4.30 1.29 29.02
C ASP A 582 3.76 -0.15 28.89
N GLY A 583 3.89 -0.79 27.73
CA GLY A 583 3.59 -2.21 27.55
C GLY A 583 4.49 -3.19 28.33
N ASP A 584 5.77 -2.84 28.53
CA ASP A 584 6.67 -3.61 29.40
C ASP A 584 6.33 -3.38 30.88
N GLU A 585 5.91 -2.17 31.25
CA GLU A 585 5.43 -1.83 32.60
C GLU A 585 4.15 -2.56 32.96
N TYR A 586 3.19 -2.64 32.04
CA TYR A 586 1.99 -3.47 32.19
C TYR A 586 2.36 -4.93 32.53
N THR A 587 3.41 -5.44 31.89
CA THR A 587 3.91 -6.80 32.13
C THR A 587 4.66 -6.92 33.47
N ALA A 588 5.43 -5.91 33.85
CA ALA A 588 6.15 -5.84 35.12
C ALA A 588 5.23 -5.58 36.33
N GLY A 589 4.06 -4.98 36.10
CA GLY A 589 3.12 -4.57 37.14
C GLY A 589 3.48 -3.23 37.80
N THR A 590 4.24 -2.39 37.11
CA THR A 590 4.64 -1.04 37.52
C THR A 590 3.60 0.02 37.10
N ASP A 591 3.75 1.27 37.55
CA ASP A 591 2.86 2.40 37.21
C ASP A 591 3.48 3.26 36.11
N PRO A 592 2.93 3.28 34.87
CA PRO A 592 3.49 4.05 33.73
C PRO A 592 3.56 5.57 33.88
N HIS A 593 3.17 6.10 35.03
CA HIS A 593 3.24 7.52 35.36
C HIS A 593 4.15 7.80 36.56
N ASP A 594 4.89 6.79 37.03
CA ASP A 594 5.76 6.85 38.21
C ASP A 594 7.09 6.13 37.98
N THR A 595 8.16 6.92 37.79
CA THR A 595 9.49 6.46 37.38
C THR A 595 10.22 5.56 38.38
N ASP A 596 9.59 5.19 39.49
CA ASP A 596 10.13 4.46 40.66
C ASP A 596 8.93 3.96 41.46
N THR A 597 8.37 2.81 41.06
CA THR A 597 7.08 2.30 41.53
C THR A 597 7.11 1.93 43.03
N ASP A 598 8.25 1.49 43.56
CA ASP A 598 8.39 1.00 44.92
C ASP A 598 9.10 1.97 45.91
N ASP A 599 9.50 3.15 45.42
CA ASP A 599 10.14 4.25 46.14
C ASP A 599 11.54 3.89 46.74
N ASP A 600 12.36 3.07 46.07
CA ASP A 600 13.71 2.67 46.53
C ASP A 600 14.89 3.55 46.01
N ASP A 601 14.57 4.56 45.18
CA ASP A 601 15.48 5.45 44.45
C ASP A 601 16.20 4.79 43.22
N LEU A 602 15.78 3.61 42.74
CA LEU A 602 16.02 3.10 41.37
C LEU A 602 14.81 3.39 40.49
N THR A 603 15.01 3.45 39.17
CA THR A 603 13.86 3.51 38.25
C THR A 603 13.47 2.12 37.79
N ASP A 604 12.18 1.92 37.51
CA ASP A 604 11.64 0.63 37.04
C ASP A 604 12.40 0.13 35.80
N GLY A 605 12.72 1.05 34.88
CA GLY A 605 13.58 0.79 33.73
C GLY A 605 15.03 0.40 34.08
N GLU A 606 15.63 0.98 35.12
CA GLU A 606 16.96 0.57 35.60
C GLU A 606 16.91 -0.83 36.22
N GLU A 607 15.87 -1.14 36.97
CA GLU A 607 15.65 -2.43 37.61
C GLU A 607 15.43 -3.54 36.58
N VAL A 608 14.49 -3.37 35.65
CA VAL A 608 14.19 -4.40 34.64
C VAL A 608 15.34 -4.60 33.65
N HIS A 609 16.00 -3.52 33.20
CA HIS A 609 17.00 -3.62 32.13
C HIS A 609 18.45 -3.75 32.61
N THR A 610 18.78 -3.24 33.81
CA THR A 610 20.16 -3.15 34.28
C THR A 610 20.42 -4.03 35.50
N HIS A 611 19.59 -3.94 36.53
CA HIS A 611 19.83 -4.58 37.82
C HIS A 611 19.18 -5.97 37.97
N LEU A 612 18.15 -6.25 37.17
CA LEU A 612 17.36 -7.48 37.18
C LEU A 612 16.70 -7.77 38.53
N THR A 613 16.25 -6.73 39.21
CA THR A 613 15.46 -6.75 40.47
C THR A 613 13.96 -6.72 40.19
N ASP A 614 13.12 -6.90 41.21
CA ASP A 614 11.66 -6.78 41.11
C ASP A 614 11.25 -5.32 41.33
N PRO A 615 10.83 -4.58 40.28
CA PRO A 615 10.56 -3.14 40.36
C PRO A 615 9.31 -2.76 41.18
N THR A 616 8.68 -3.75 41.81
CA THR A 616 7.52 -3.56 42.69
C THR A 616 7.84 -3.86 44.16
N ASP A 617 9.10 -4.19 44.46
CA ASP A 617 9.56 -4.60 45.77
C ASP A 617 10.96 -4.03 46.09
N SER A 618 10.98 -2.99 46.92
CA SER A 618 12.19 -2.21 47.29
C SER A 618 13.33 -3.00 47.95
N ASP A 619 13.15 -4.30 48.18
CA ASP A 619 14.03 -5.25 48.87
C ASP A 619 13.79 -6.64 48.23
N SER A 620 14.35 -6.84 47.04
CA SER A 620 14.03 -7.96 46.12
C SER A 620 14.27 -9.35 46.72
N ASP A 621 15.17 -9.47 47.69
CA ASP A 621 15.52 -10.75 48.34
C ASP A 621 15.04 -10.88 49.80
N ASP A 622 14.34 -9.86 50.31
CA ASP A 622 13.79 -9.75 51.66
C ASP A 622 14.86 -9.81 52.79
N ASP A 623 16.11 -9.37 52.58
CA ASP A 623 17.16 -9.38 53.61
C ASP A 623 17.13 -8.17 54.57
N GLY A 624 16.49 -7.07 54.14
CA GLY A 624 16.35 -5.82 54.88
C GLY A 624 17.28 -4.69 54.46
N LEU A 625 18.12 -4.87 53.44
CA LEU A 625 18.71 -3.83 52.60
C LEU A 625 17.73 -3.53 51.46
N THR A 626 17.82 -2.32 50.88
CA THR A 626 17.07 -2.05 49.65
C THR A 626 17.99 -2.24 48.46
N ASP A 627 17.43 -2.53 47.29
CA ASP A 627 18.20 -2.88 46.10
C ASP A 627 19.22 -1.78 45.74
N ASN A 628 18.81 -0.52 45.80
CA ASN A 628 19.71 0.62 45.61
C ASN A 628 20.87 0.67 46.63
N VAL A 629 20.59 0.32 47.90
CA VAL A 629 21.60 0.27 48.96
C VAL A 629 22.62 -0.82 48.65
N GLU A 630 22.17 -1.97 48.20
CA GLU A 630 23.02 -3.09 47.82
C GLU A 630 23.88 -2.80 46.60
N ILE A 631 23.29 -2.22 45.55
CA ILE A 631 24.04 -1.74 44.37
C ILE A 631 25.12 -0.72 44.77
N THR A 632 24.82 0.15 45.75
CA THR A 632 25.78 1.12 46.27
C THR A 632 26.91 0.46 47.08
N LEU A 633 26.61 -0.61 47.81
CA LEU A 633 27.58 -1.42 48.56
C LEU A 633 28.38 -2.35 47.66
N GLY A 634 27.83 -2.74 46.51
CA GLY A 634 28.38 -3.69 45.55
C GLY A 634 27.95 -5.14 45.78
N THR A 635 26.97 -5.38 46.66
CA THR A 635 26.32 -6.68 46.91
C THR A 635 25.32 -7.02 45.80
N ASP A 636 24.84 -8.26 45.75
CA ASP A 636 23.85 -8.73 44.77
C ASP A 636 22.42 -8.61 45.35
N PRO A 637 21.59 -7.68 44.86
CA PRO A 637 20.26 -7.40 45.42
C PRO A 637 19.23 -8.54 45.28
N ASN A 638 19.63 -9.67 44.71
CA ASN A 638 18.82 -10.87 44.59
C ASN A 638 19.37 -12.05 45.43
N ASP A 639 20.36 -11.80 46.29
CA ASP A 639 21.05 -12.82 47.07
C ASP A 639 21.38 -12.34 48.49
N ILE A 640 20.59 -12.84 49.45
CA ILE A 640 20.66 -12.56 50.90
C ILE A 640 22.05 -12.69 51.54
N ASP A 641 23.02 -13.30 50.85
CA ASP A 641 24.37 -13.65 51.31
C ASP A 641 25.30 -13.65 50.08
N THR A 642 25.79 -12.46 49.71
CA THR A 642 26.52 -12.23 48.46
C THR A 642 27.82 -13.04 48.38
N ASP A 643 28.56 -13.14 49.49
CA ASP A 643 29.85 -13.82 49.52
C ASP A 643 29.79 -15.30 49.94
N ASN A 644 28.59 -15.76 50.32
CA ASN A 644 28.22 -17.15 50.61
C ASN A 644 28.92 -17.73 51.85
N ASP A 645 29.10 -16.92 52.90
CA ASP A 645 29.70 -17.33 54.16
C ASP A 645 28.66 -17.74 55.24
N LEU A 646 27.36 -17.60 54.95
CA LEU A 646 26.19 -17.84 55.82
C LEU A 646 25.81 -16.68 56.76
N LEU A 647 26.47 -15.54 56.67
CA LEU A 647 26.11 -14.28 57.30
C LEU A 647 25.54 -13.35 56.22
N GLY A 648 24.26 -12.99 56.35
CA GLY A 648 23.63 -12.18 55.30
C GLY A 648 24.08 -10.72 55.30
N ASP A 649 24.02 -10.08 54.13
CA ASP A 649 24.61 -8.77 53.85
C ASP A 649 24.09 -7.68 54.82
N TYR A 650 22.78 -7.67 55.12
CA TYR A 650 22.22 -6.80 56.16
C TYR A 650 22.93 -6.95 57.52
N ALA A 651 23.14 -8.19 57.96
CA ALA A 651 23.75 -8.50 59.25
C ALA A 651 25.21 -8.05 59.29
N GLU A 652 25.92 -8.19 58.18
CA GLU A 652 27.29 -7.72 58.04
C GLU A 652 27.40 -6.21 58.17
N VAL A 653 26.58 -5.48 57.42
CA VAL A 653 26.63 -4.02 57.39
C VAL A 653 26.17 -3.40 58.72
N PHE A 654 25.15 -3.96 59.37
CA PHE A 654 24.49 -3.33 60.51
C PHE A 654 24.67 -4.02 61.87
N GLU A 655 25.00 -5.30 61.91
CA GLU A 655 25.16 -6.06 63.17
C GLU A 655 26.61 -6.34 63.54
N THR A 656 27.42 -6.86 62.61
CA THR A 656 28.83 -7.27 62.85
C THR A 656 29.83 -6.19 62.46
N GLY A 657 29.56 -5.46 61.37
CA GLY A 657 30.46 -4.48 60.77
C GLY A 657 31.52 -5.07 59.84
N THR A 658 31.31 -6.30 59.36
CA THR A 658 32.14 -7.03 58.39
C THR A 658 31.89 -6.55 56.94
N ASN A 659 32.67 -7.04 55.98
CA ASN A 659 32.60 -6.66 54.57
C ASN A 659 31.80 -7.70 53.76
N PRO A 660 30.59 -7.38 53.27
CA PRO A 660 29.68 -8.34 52.65
C PRO A 660 30.07 -8.84 51.25
N LEU A 661 31.32 -8.60 50.87
CA LEU A 661 31.90 -9.05 49.61
C LEU A 661 33.08 -9.99 49.83
N GLU A 662 33.43 -10.24 51.09
CA GLU A 662 34.60 -10.97 51.54
C GLU A 662 34.22 -11.84 52.73
N ASN A 663 34.10 -13.14 52.45
CA ASN A 663 33.73 -14.17 53.41
C ASN A 663 34.69 -14.33 54.62
N ASP A 664 35.71 -13.48 54.73
CA ASP A 664 36.80 -13.41 55.72
C ASP A 664 37.32 -11.96 55.67
N THR A 665 36.76 -11.11 56.52
CA THR A 665 36.95 -9.64 56.46
C THR A 665 38.36 -9.20 56.86
N ASP A 666 39.03 -9.95 57.73
CA ASP A 666 40.34 -9.59 58.27
C ASP A 666 41.51 -10.44 57.75
N ASP A 667 41.23 -11.33 56.79
CA ASP A 667 42.17 -12.17 56.04
C ASP A 667 42.96 -13.17 56.92
N ASP A 668 42.38 -13.64 58.03
CA ASP A 668 43.04 -14.57 58.95
C ASP A 668 42.83 -16.06 58.60
N GLY A 669 41.79 -16.36 57.81
CA GLY A 669 41.44 -17.69 57.33
C GLY A 669 40.26 -18.38 58.03
N ILE A 670 39.56 -17.69 58.94
CA ILE A 670 38.24 -18.05 59.47
C ILE A 670 37.18 -17.24 58.70
N ASP A 671 35.99 -17.80 58.47
CA ASP A 671 34.90 -17.05 57.86
C ASP A 671 34.13 -16.20 58.88
N ASP A 672 33.62 -15.03 58.46
CA ASP A 672 33.02 -14.05 59.37
C ASP A 672 31.83 -14.67 60.14
N PHE A 673 31.03 -15.51 59.47
CA PHE A 673 29.99 -16.29 60.14
C PHE A 673 30.54 -17.18 61.27
N GLU A 674 31.58 -17.99 61.04
CA GLU A 674 32.18 -18.89 62.04
C GLU A 674 32.66 -18.12 63.27
N GLU A 675 33.13 -16.88 63.10
CA GLU A 675 33.59 -16.02 64.19
C GLU A 675 32.44 -15.38 64.99
N THR A 676 31.24 -15.28 64.43
CA THR A 676 30.06 -14.75 65.16
C THR A 676 29.36 -15.81 66.01
N VAL A 677 29.63 -17.09 65.77
CA VAL A 677 29.06 -18.23 66.47
C VAL A 677 30.13 -19.06 67.17
N VAL A 678 29.73 -20.04 67.99
CA VAL A 678 30.71 -20.98 68.56
C VAL A 678 31.14 -21.94 67.45
N GLY A 679 32.36 -21.77 66.95
CA GLY A 679 33.00 -22.61 65.95
C GLY A 679 33.15 -24.08 66.38
N ASP A 680 33.57 -24.94 65.45
CA ASP A 680 33.77 -26.38 65.71
C ASP A 680 34.91 -26.65 66.72
N ASP A 681 35.82 -25.69 66.85
CA ASP A 681 36.92 -25.60 67.80
C ASP A 681 36.48 -25.19 69.22
N GLY A 682 35.34 -24.53 69.35
CA GLY A 682 34.72 -24.07 70.58
C GLY A 682 35.01 -22.60 70.95
N PHE A 683 35.60 -21.82 70.05
CA PHE A 683 35.93 -20.40 70.27
C PHE A 683 34.99 -19.46 69.50
N ILE A 684 35.06 -18.17 69.83
CA ILE A 684 34.36 -17.06 69.16
C ILE A 684 35.39 -15.92 69.12
N THR A 685 35.85 -15.56 67.93
CA THR A 685 36.85 -14.52 67.66
C THR A 685 36.16 -13.24 67.16
N ASP A 686 36.90 -12.17 66.92
CA ASP A 686 36.37 -10.89 66.44
C ASP A 686 36.61 -10.79 64.92
N PRO A 687 35.58 -10.89 64.05
CA PRO A 687 35.73 -10.97 62.59
C PRO A 687 36.25 -9.71 61.90
N ASN A 688 36.70 -8.73 62.69
CA ASN A 688 37.30 -7.49 62.20
C ASN A 688 38.73 -7.31 62.74
N ASN A 689 39.28 -8.35 63.37
CA ASN A 689 40.54 -8.32 64.07
C ASN A 689 41.18 -9.72 64.10
N ASN A 690 42.05 -9.94 63.12
CA ASN A 690 42.82 -11.15 62.87
C ASN A 690 43.75 -11.67 63.99
N ASP A 691 43.72 -11.06 65.18
CA ASP A 691 44.47 -11.38 66.39
C ASP A 691 43.64 -10.85 67.58
N THR A 692 42.61 -11.63 67.94
CA THR A 692 41.53 -11.24 68.87
C THR A 692 42.05 -10.83 70.24
N ASP A 693 43.11 -11.48 70.72
CA ASP A 693 43.69 -11.22 72.03
C ASP A 693 44.98 -10.37 72.02
N SER A 694 45.45 -10.02 70.82
CA SER A 694 46.57 -9.12 70.54
C SER A 694 47.94 -9.62 71.02
N ASP A 695 48.18 -10.92 70.91
CA ASP A 695 49.40 -11.57 71.36
C ASP A 695 50.45 -11.75 70.23
N GLY A 696 50.01 -11.59 68.98
CA GLY A 696 50.83 -11.62 67.78
C GLY A 696 50.81 -12.95 67.00
N ILE A 697 49.89 -13.86 67.31
CA ILE A 697 49.48 -14.99 66.47
C ILE A 697 48.12 -14.65 65.83
N GLU A 698 47.85 -15.15 64.62
CA GLU A 698 46.56 -14.95 63.95
C GLU A 698 45.52 -15.97 64.46
N ASP A 699 44.23 -15.62 64.58
CA ASP A 699 43.25 -16.47 65.28
C ASP A 699 43.13 -17.86 64.63
N PHE A 700 43.08 -17.94 63.29
CA PHE A 700 43.16 -19.23 62.57
C PHE A 700 44.41 -20.04 62.95
N GLU A 701 45.59 -19.40 63.06
CA GLU A 701 46.84 -20.09 63.41
C GLU A 701 46.81 -20.66 64.84
N GLU A 702 45.98 -20.14 65.73
CA GLU A 702 45.82 -20.66 67.09
C GLU A 702 44.87 -21.85 67.16
N THR A 703 43.85 -21.88 66.29
CA THR A 703 42.84 -22.95 66.25
C THR A 703 43.35 -24.23 65.57
N VAL A 704 44.30 -24.09 64.64
CA VAL A 704 44.98 -25.23 63.99
C VAL A 704 46.44 -25.30 64.40
N ALA A 705 47.02 -26.50 64.49
CA ALA A 705 48.45 -26.61 64.75
C ALA A 705 49.25 -26.03 63.57
N GLY A 706 49.67 -24.77 63.67
CA GLY A 706 50.39 -24.01 62.65
C GLY A 706 51.78 -24.55 62.32
N ASP A 707 52.64 -23.72 61.73
CA ASP A 707 54.01 -24.10 61.38
C ASP A 707 54.90 -24.36 62.61
N ASP A 708 54.50 -23.81 63.76
CA ASP A 708 55.12 -23.97 65.08
C ASP A 708 54.73 -25.29 65.77
N GLY A 709 53.56 -25.85 65.44
CA GLY A 709 53.00 -27.10 65.92
C GLY A 709 52.20 -27.01 67.23
N TYR A 710 51.80 -25.82 67.66
CA TYR A 710 51.01 -25.59 68.88
C TYR A 710 49.57 -25.16 68.53
N VAL A 711 48.64 -25.36 69.47
CA VAL A 711 47.24 -24.91 69.38
C VAL A 711 46.98 -24.15 70.68
N THR A 712 46.70 -22.87 70.57
CA THR A 712 46.50 -21.92 71.68
C THR A 712 45.05 -21.45 71.72
N ASP A 713 44.66 -20.67 72.72
CA ASP A 713 43.30 -20.12 72.85
C ASP A 713 43.28 -18.71 72.25
N PRO A 714 42.67 -18.51 71.06
CA PRO A 714 42.71 -17.23 70.33
C PRO A 714 42.03 -16.06 71.06
N THR A 715 41.35 -16.34 72.17
CA THR A 715 40.68 -15.32 72.99
C THR A 715 41.46 -15.00 74.27
N ASN A 716 42.64 -15.58 74.45
CA ASN A 716 43.42 -15.50 75.67
C ASN A 716 44.94 -15.60 75.40
N ALA A 717 45.55 -14.42 75.36
CA ALA A 717 46.97 -14.14 75.10
C ALA A 717 47.98 -14.75 76.10
N ASP A 718 47.64 -15.78 76.87
CA ASP A 718 48.49 -16.53 77.81
C ASP A 718 47.73 -17.84 78.09
N THR A 719 47.78 -18.77 77.13
CA THR A 719 46.97 -20.00 77.11
C THR A 719 47.18 -20.84 78.36
N ASP A 720 48.40 -20.91 78.86
CA ASP A 720 48.74 -21.73 80.03
C ASP A 720 48.74 -20.97 81.38
N GLY A 721 48.67 -19.65 81.34
CA GLY A 721 48.49 -18.76 82.48
C GLY A 721 49.77 -18.51 83.29
N ASP A 722 50.96 -18.64 82.70
CA ASP A 722 52.24 -18.45 83.38
C ASP A 722 52.78 -17.01 83.37
N GLY A 723 52.15 -16.15 82.57
CA GLY A 723 52.37 -14.71 82.52
C GLY A 723 53.30 -14.23 81.40
N VAL A 724 53.58 -15.07 80.42
CA VAL A 724 54.17 -14.73 79.11
C VAL A 724 53.10 -15.01 78.05
N ASP A 725 52.99 -14.13 77.05
CA ASP A 725 52.03 -14.34 75.96
C ASP A 725 52.51 -15.38 74.95
N ASP A 726 51.57 -16.07 74.31
CA ASP A 726 51.82 -17.26 73.50
C ASP A 726 52.70 -16.89 72.29
N GLY A 727 52.42 -15.75 71.65
CA GLY A 727 53.23 -15.18 70.58
C GLY A 727 54.69 -14.90 71.00
N THR A 728 54.94 -14.41 72.23
CA THR A 728 56.30 -14.23 72.76
C THR A 728 56.99 -15.57 73.01
N GLU A 729 56.26 -16.59 73.45
CA GLU A 729 56.77 -17.93 73.69
C GLU A 729 57.22 -18.61 72.40
N ILE A 730 56.37 -18.59 71.38
CA ILE A 730 56.69 -19.13 70.05
C ILE A 730 57.91 -18.42 69.46
N LEU A 731 57.97 -17.08 69.56
CA LEU A 731 59.14 -16.31 69.13
C LEU A 731 60.42 -16.67 69.92
N ALA A 732 60.28 -17.01 71.21
CA ALA A 732 61.37 -17.47 72.07
C ALA A 732 61.72 -18.96 71.88
N GLY A 733 60.87 -19.72 71.20
CA GLY A 733 60.97 -21.16 70.96
C GLY A 733 60.63 -22.00 72.19
N THR A 734 59.76 -21.51 73.07
CA THR A 734 59.17 -22.22 74.22
C THR A 734 57.77 -22.75 73.88
N ASP A 735 57.24 -23.67 74.70
CA ASP A 735 55.91 -24.29 74.49
C ASP A 735 54.80 -23.46 75.17
N PRO A 736 53.95 -22.73 74.42
CA PRO A 736 52.90 -21.85 74.96
C PRO A 736 51.75 -22.58 75.67
N THR A 737 51.78 -23.92 75.70
CA THR A 737 50.74 -24.75 76.34
C THR A 737 51.23 -25.45 77.62
N ASP A 738 52.49 -25.28 78.01
CA ASP A 738 53.07 -25.84 79.23
C ASP A 738 53.53 -24.72 80.18
N PRO A 739 52.83 -24.50 81.33
CA PRO A 739 53.09 -23.38 82.26
C PRO A 739 54.39 -23.54 83.05
N ASN A 740 55.27 -24.44 82.61
CA ASN A 740 56.59 -24.70 83.12
C ASN A 740 57.70 -24.47 82.06
N ASP A 741 57.37 -24.06 80.83
CA ASP A 741 58.32 -23.86 79.72
C ASP A 741 58.57 -22.40 79.31
N PHE A 742 58.18 -21.39 80.09
CA PHE A 742 58.44 -19.98 79.80
C PHE A 742 59.91 -19.52 79.54
N PRO A 743 60.10 -18.45 78.75
CA PRO A 743 61.39 -17.81 78.53
C PRO A 743 61.97 -17.18 79.81
N ILE A 744 63.14 -17.66 80.24
CA ILE A 744 63.87 -17.13 81.40
C ILE A 744 64.42 -15.72 81.15
N THR A 745 63.77 -14.72 81.73
CA THR A 745 64.23 -13.33 81.74
C THR A 745 65.47 -13.13 82.63
N GLU A 746 66.67 -13.17 82.05
CA GLU A 746 67.91 -12.75 82.72
C GLU A 746 67.95 -11.22 82.89
N THR A 747 67.65 -10.77 84.11
CA THR A 747 67.86 -9.38 84.53
C THR A 747 69.36 -8.99 84.57
N SER A 748 69.75 -7.86 83.96
CA SER A 748 70.62 -6.77 84.53
C SER A 748 71.39 -5.93 83.47
N PRO A 749 71.89 -4.71 83.81
CA PRO A 749 71.91 -3.56 82.89
C PRO A 749 73.30 -3.11 82.37
N LEU A 750 73.25 -2.07 81.51
CA LEU A 750 74.25 -1.08 81.10
C LEU A 750 75.17 -1.34 79.87
N PHE A 751 74.95 -0.49 78.85
CA PHE A 751 75.90 0.19 77.97
C PHE A 751 76.76 -0.59 76.95
N GLY A 752 76.58 -0.23 75.68
CA GLY A 752 77.70 0.30 74.89
C GLY A 752 77.94 -0.27 73.49
N SER A 753 77.40 0.43 72.49
CA SER A 753 78.04 0.85 71.23
C SER A 753 78.74 -0.14 70.27
N MET A 754 78.45 0.12 68.98
CA MET A 754 79.36 0.15 67.81
C MET A 754 79.61 -1.12 66.96
N ILE A 755 79.05 -1.04 65.73
CA ILE A 755 79.73 -0.99 64.41
C ILE A 755 79.89 -2.26 63.58
N SER A 756 79.58 -2.06 62.28
CA SER A 756 80.07 -2.70 61.04
C SER A 756 79.27 -3.91 60.54
N MET A 757 78.92 -4.08 59.25
CA MET A 757 79.48 -3.49 58.03
C MET A 757 78.71 -3.97 56.77
N PHE A 758 78.74 -3.14 55.72
CA PHE A 758 78.56 -3.41 54.29
C PHE A 758 77.12 -3.66 53.74
N VAL A 759 76.64 -3.16 52.60
CA VAL A 759 76.87 -2.03 51.64
C VAL A 759 76.30 -2.50 50.28
N PHE A 760 75.86 -1.53 49.47
CA PHE A 760 75.47 -1.55 48.04
C PHE A 760 73.98 -1.85 47.80
N ALA A 761 73.24 -1.20 46.91
CA ALA A 761 73.30 0.06 46.13
C ALA A 761 72.35 -0.15 44.95
N SER A 762 71.49 0.83 44.64
CA SER A 762 71.11 1.35 43.30
C SER A 762 69.77 2.08 43.40
N PHE A 763 69.71 3.41 43.15
CA PHE A 763 69.48 4.08 41.86
C PHE A 763 68.06 3.77 41.29
N SER A 764 67.19 4.72 40.94
CA SER A 764 67.32 6.16 40.67
C SER A 764 65.95 6.87 40.67
N ILE A 765 65.97 8.15 41.05
CA ILE A 765 65.08 9.22 40.57
C ILE A 765 65.38 9.47 39.07
N ILE A 766 64.40 9.91 38.26
CA ILE A 766 64.48 11.12 37.42
C ILE A 766 63.24 11.27 36.51
N ALA A 767 62.63 12.45 36.67
CA ALA A 767 61.66 13.08 35.79
C ALA A 767 62.27 13.60 34.47
N VAL A 768 61.41 14.24 33.67
CA VAL A 768 61.74 15.24 32.61
C VAL A 768 61.64 14.71 31.18
N ILE A 769 60.46 15.02 30.59
CA ILE A 769 60.26 15.82 29.37
C ILE A 769 61.25 15.53 28.23
N PHE A 770 60.75 15.09 27.07
CA PHE A 770 61.04 15.76 25.80
C PHE A 770 60.08 15.35 24.66
N LEU A 771 59.44 16.38 24.12
CA LEU A 771 59.13 16.62 22.71
C LEU A 771 58.13 15.74 21.93
N GLN A 772 57.01 16.41 21.66
CA GLN A 772 56.54 16.83 20.32
C GLN A 772 56.35 15.77 19.23
N ARG A 773 55.10 15.82 18.70
CA ARG A 773 54.74 15.79 17.27
C ARG A 773 55.06 14.44 16.59
N LYS A 774 54.10 13.75 15.97
CA LYS A 774 53.03 14.22 15.09
C LYS A 774 52.35 12.95 14.55
N ARG A 775 51.00 12.93 14.49
CA ARG A 775 50.15 12.23 13.50
C ARG A 775 50.38 10.71 13.32
N LYS A 776 49.34 9.88 13.28
CA LYS A 776 48.27 9.89 12.26
C LYS A 776 47.31 8.72 12.57
N SER A 777 46.04 8.88 12.14
CA SER A 777 44.95 7.91 11.96
C SER A 777 44.42 7.26 13.24
N GLU A 778 43.14 7.30 13.55
CA GLU A 778 41.93 7.45 12.70
C GLU A 778 41.03 8.61 13.15
#